data_AF-A0A8T5LYL6-F1
#
_entry.id   AF-A0A8T5LYL6-F1
#
_cell.length_a   1.000
_cell.length_b   1.000
_cell.length_c   1.000
_cell.angle_alpha   90.00
_cell.angle_beta   90.00
_cell.angle_gamma   90.00
#
_symmetry.space_group_name_H-M   'P 1'
#
loop_
_entity.id
_entity.type
_entity.pdbx_description
1 polymer ?
#
loop_
_entity_poly.entity_id
_entity_poly.type
_entity_poly.pdbx_seq_one_letter_code
_entity_poly.pdbx_strand_id
1 'polypeptide(L)'
;EENIGENIEIILLDSIDEALANYPSPKILQDKLVRFIKSIQAKNENTIFVISCRSIEWNEYFENVLKEIDDELRVYNILDISEDDINKILNEKEIDTIDFWSFVADNYLEFLLKNILVISKIIDNYKIYKTQSVSYADIYMDIVKEHLSVKGRERNELSPNTNLDDLIVIASSLATYMILNRKTSVSIDNLMVLSSELYKIQNKSISSNDLKVILNTTLFKKEGNNFSFFHKSIQEFLMAYFIDYKKLDLGTIKKLFSHDLRFYEEFEEVIIYLTNIQKTLFDKLVDFDPFIFKRHPNLDESKQKKLLLSMLNKLQNDKSMVWGKWSYFDNTTIVNFGKVKDIAKIVQKNVDYKKVDNALLPYLMKLVEYNYSIELENEIFTILENLAYDKNKIKQMIEYSFIDNYDFNKKLFVFMKKYDLFDKDKDIISLLDFETKLFESLYGIKYENRYGDQKATLNRTNFEFKELLVLLDYIPHNQLKYIVPYLTLEDANMWFEDLKNKYKKNEINYKYVTWVLYALLLNCNSKETIKDIINFLYINYIYSERIDKDEMPFEFKKIADYFWEVYFNLKCEHLFRLEVLLKLLNVSLFDLKEVILTYPIENNIDKYLQFRNKSKDIEEFLLQDENIEKYLLDAEKQRKMQEKEWNEKNKDLLQTSQEQEEKTKIFLNSMNQLYHDSIFHFSTKQDFYNIFNLIYQKTQEFSEIDKKLKEDLEDKYPLFIDKAKEEFKHDISYLKLKDELNSDSLSNSPTFLFSYLFEILTQEDVYMLVNNKDSFEKLFWHSYRYMNQMREEYFIELAQNYFDVFVKLTIDSIELSLIQSENKNIGDINKLIEVIKKIEKFDKSSLVLIIEYLTGIPKEIFKQLESQKRVYLIEILSLDEKQFNLIYDLMQFDTENMSDYLEGLLSINVNKALNKFMQNYNQSKFYEFLKKTFSKTSFFNQKREI
;
A
#
# COMPACT_ATOMS: atom_id res chain seq x y z
N GLU A 1 -19.45 22.46 19.18
CA GLU A 1 -20.37 21.59 18.42
C GLU A 1 -21.80 22.12 18.37
N GLU A 2 -22.36 22.67 19.47
CA GLU A 2 -23.78 23.10 19.51
C GLU A 2 -24.15 24.40 18.76
N ASN A 3 -23.17 25.19 18.28
CA ASN A 3 -23.42 26.50 17.62
C ASN A 3 -23.09 26.55 16.12
N ILE A 4 -22.70 25.43 15.51
CA ILE A 4 -22.33 25.39 14.07
C ILE A 4 -23.59 24.99 13.30
N GLY A 5 -24.29 26.00 12.76
CA GLY A 5 -25.55 25.83 12.03
C GLY A 5 -25.38 25.13 10.67
N GLU A 6 -26.50 24.65 10.11
CA GLU A 6 -26.57 23.84 8.87
C GLU A 6 -26.06 24.57 7.60
N ASN A 7 -25.82 25.90 7.66
CA ASN A 7 -25.47 26.74 6.51
C ASN A 7 -24.00 27.20 6.47
N ILE A 8 -23.08 26.57 7.20
CA ILE A 8 -21.67 26.98 7.19
C ILE A 8 -20.94 26.36 6.00
N GLU A 9 -20.53 27.20 5.04
CA GLU A 9 -19.81 26.77 3.83
C GLU A 9 -18.30 26.61 4.05
N ILE A 10 -17.69 27.39 4.96
CA ILE A 10 -16.24 27.38 5.18
C ILE A 10 -15.93 27.40 6.68
N ILE A 11 -15.07 26.49 7.12
CA ILE A 11 -14.50 26.46 8.47
C ILE A 11 -12.99 26.66 8.38
N LEU A 12 -12.50 27.67 9.10
CA LEU A 12 -11.07 27.97 9.22
C LEU A 12 -10.56 27.45 10.57
N LEU A 13 -9.58 26.56 10.53
CA LEU A 13 -8.87 26.05 11.71
C LEU A 13 -7.43 26.57 11.66
N ASP A 14 -7.16 27.62 12.44
CA ASP A 14 -5.86 28.29 12.42
C ASP A 14 -4.89 27.69 13.46
N SER A 15 -3.68 27.35 13.03
CA SER A 15 -2.55 26.85 13.83
C SER A 15 -2.87 25.63 14.69
N ILE A 16 -3.36 24.55 14.04
CA ILE A 16 -3.76 23.34 14.76
C ILE A 16 -2.61 22.66 15.53
N ASP A 17 -1.36 22.88 15.12
CA ASP A 17 -0.18 22.39 15.82
C ASP A 17 -0.06 22.93 17.25
N GLU A 18 -0.55 24.15 17.53
CA GLU A 18 -0.55 24.70 18.89
C GLU A 18 -1.42 23.89 19.86
N ALA A 19 -2.43 23.18 19.34
CA ALA A 19 -3.28 22.34 20.15
C ALA A 19 -2.57 21.06 20.62
N LEU A 20 -1.49 20.60 19.95
CA LEU A 20 -0.79 19.36 20.30
C LEU A 20 -0.30 19.36 21.76
N ALA A 21 0.17 20.52 22.25
CA ALA A 21 0.66 20.66 23.62
C ALA A 21 -0.42 20.40 24.70
N ASN A 22 -1.69 20.59 24.36
CA ASN A 22 -2.81 20.41 25.28
C ASN A 22 -3.24 18.95 25.43
N TYR A 23 -2.68 18.04 24.63
CA TYR A 23 -3.04 16.63 24.63
C TYR A 23 -1.87 15.76 25.11
N PRO A 24 -2.13 14.73 25.95
CA PRO A 24 -1.10 13.77 26.35
C PRO A 24 -0.53 12.95 25.17
N SER A 25 -1.29 12.86 24.08
CA SER A 25 -0.92 12.13 22.87
C SER A 25 -1.49 12.86 21.64
N PRO A 26 -0.71 13.01 20.56
CA PRO A 26 -1.19 13.56 19.28
C PRO A 26 -2.41 12.81 18.73
N LYS A 27 -2.51 11.49 18.98
CA LYS A 27 -3.62 10.64 18.51
C LYS A 27 -4.98 11.10 19.03
N ILE A 28 -5.02 11.66 20.24
CA ILE A 28 -6.26 12.18 20.82
C ILE A 28 -6.73 13.44 20.08
N LEU A 29 -5.79 14.33 19.69
CA LEU A 29 -6.12 15.51 18.90
C LEU A 29 -6.56 15.11 17.49
N GLN A 30 -5.83 14.21 16.85
CA GLN A 30 -6.15 13.64 15.53
C GLN A 30 -7.57 13.06 15.54
N ASP A 31 -7.90 12.18 16.49
CA ASP A 31 -9.23 11.58 16.60
C ASP A 31 -10.34 12.60 16.81
N LYS A 32 -10.08 13.65 17.59
CA LYS A 32 -11.05 14.73 17.81
C LYS A 32 -11.24 15.58 16.56
N LEU A 33 -10.16 15.89 15.85
CA LEU A 33 -10.21 16.62 14.59
C LEU A 33 -11.00 15.84 13.54
N VAL A 34 -10.69 14.56 13.37
CA VAL A 34 -11.41 13.65 12.44
C VAL A 34 -12.89 13.59 12.79
N ARG A 35 -13.22 13.37 14.07
CA ARG A 35 -14.62 13.35 14.53
C ARG A 35 -15.32 14.68 14.29
N PHE A 36 -14.64 15.79 14.55
CA PHE A 36 -15.18 17.12 14.32
C PHE A 36 -15.50 17.33 12.84
N ILE A 37 -14.54 17.08 11.94
CA ILE A 37 -14.72 17.19 10.49
C ILE A 37 -15.89 16.31 10.01
N LYS A 38 -15.88 15.01 10.37
CA LYS A 38 -16.94 14.07 9.99
C LYS A 38 -18.32 14.50 10.51
N SER A 39 -18.39 15.02 11.74
CA SER A 39 -19.66 15.45 12.34
C SER A 39 -20.29 16.65 11.62
N ILE A 40 -19.46 17.51 11.03
CA ILE A 40 -19.91 18.68 10.27
C ILE A 40 -20.24 18.27 8.84
N GLN A 41 -19.40 17.46 8.19
CA GLN A 41 -19.68 16.92 6.85
C GLN A 41 -20.98 16.11 6.82
N ALA A 42 -21.32 15.40 7.90
CA ALA A 42 -22.59 14.70 8.03
C ALA A 42 -23.82 15.63 8.06
N LYS A 43 -23.64 16.92 8.39
CA LYS A 43 -24.70 17.94 8.37
C LYS A 43 -24.72 18.72 7.05
N ASN A 44 -23.54 19.01 6.50
CA ASN A 44 -23.36 19.68 5.23
C ASN A 44 -22.09 19.16 4.55
N GLU A 45 -22.27 18.32 3.54
CA GLU A 45 -21.16 17.71 2.78
C GLU A 45 -20.32 18.74 2.02
N ASN A 46 -20.87 19.93 1.74
CA ASN A 46 -20.20 20.99 0.99
C ASN A 46 -19.34 21.91 1.86
N THR A 47 -19.24 21.67 3.17
CA THR A 47 -18.40 22.50 4.05
C THR A 47 -16.91 22.30 3.74
N ILE A 48 -16.22 23.38 3.36
CA ILE A 48 -14.79 23.40 3.11
C ILE A 48 -14.03 23.67 4.41
N PHE A 49 -13.05 22.81 4.71
CA PHE A 49 -12.12 23.02 5.82
C PHE A 49 -10.81 23.60 5.31
N VAL A 50 -10.41 24.75 5.84
CA VAL A 50 -9.08 25.32 5.62
C VAL A 50 -8.32 25.22 6.94
N ILE A 51 -7.29 24.39 6.95
CA ILE A 51 -6.50 24.10 8.15
C ILE A 51 -5.10 24.67 7.94
N SER A 52 -4.64 25.53 8.84
CA SER A 52 -3.25 25.98 8.87
C SER A 52 -2.48 25.21 9.95
N CYS A 53 -1.25 24.85 9.62
CA CYS A 53 -0.33 24.08 10.46
C CYS A 53 1.10 24.36 10.02
N ARG A 54 2.05 24.29 10.96
CA ARG A 54 3.48 24.22 10.60
C ARG A 54 3.77 22.95 9.77
N SER A 55 4.66 23.05 8.79
CA SER A 55 4.88 22.00 7.77
C SER A 55 5.38 20.68 8.34
N ILE A 56 6.25 20.71 9.35
CA ILE A 56 6.79 19.51 9.98
C ILE A 56 5.69 18.78 10.76
N GLU A 57 4.93 19.48 11.60
CA GLU A 57 3.81 18.90 12.34
C GLU A 57 2.71 18.41 11.41
N TRP A 58 2.50 19.07 10.28
CA TRP A 58 1.55 18.64 9.26
C TRP A 58 1.92 17.25 8.73
N ASN A 59 3.15 17.10 8.22
CA ASN A 59 3.65 15.85 7.66
C ASN A 59 3.72 14.73 8.72
N GLU A 60 4.09 15.09 9.96
CA GLU A 60 4.29 14.13 11.03
C GLU A 60 2.98 13.62 11.66
N TYR A 61 1.98 14.50 11.83
CA TYR A 61 0.80 14.22 12.65
C TYR A 61 -0.53 14.30 11.90
N PHE A 62 -0.68 15.07 10.83
CA PHE A 62 -2.01 15.38 10.30
C PHE A 62 -2.26 14.86 8.89
N GLU A 63 -1.25 14.88 8.01
CA GLU A 63 -1.44 14.59 6.59
C GLU A 63 -2.08 13.21 6.34
N ASN A 64 -1.51 12.15 6.89
CA ASN A 64 -2.02 10.78 6.67
C ASN A 64 -3.43 10.60 7.24
N VAL A 65 -3.69 11.16 8.42
CA VAL A 65 -4.98 11.04 9.11
C VAL A 65 -6.09 11.76 8.35
N LEU A 66 -5.79 12.91 7.76
CA LEU A 66 -6.77 13.68 6.98
C LEU A 66 -6.97 13.10 5.58
N LYS A 67 -5.94 12.50 4.98
CA LYS A 67 -6.05 11.73 3.72
C LYS A 67 -6.96 10.51 3.83
N GLU A 68 -7.15 9.97 5.04
CA GLU A 68 -8.14 8.90 5.28
C GLU A 68 -9.59 9.42 5.26
N ILE A 69 -9.81 10.73 5.36
CA ILE A 69 -11.13 11.36 5.30
C ILE A 69 -11.42 11.86 3.88
N ASP A 70 -10.41 12.45 3.23
CA ASP A 70 -10.51 13.09 1.92
C ASP A 70 -9.23 12.78 1.13
N ASP A 71 -9.33 11.89 0.15
CA ASP A 71 -8.24 11.51 -0.74
C ASP A 71 -7.87 12.62 -1.74
N GLU A 72 -8.72 13.63 -1.92
CA GLU A 72 -8.47 14.83 -2.70
C GLU A 72 -7.88 16.00 -1.88
N LEU A 73 -7.44 15.76 -0.64
CA LEU A 73 -6.85 16.76 0.25
C LEU A 73 -5.78 17.62 -0.47
N ARG A 74 -6.05 18.92 -0.60
CA ARG A 74 -5.12 19.88 -1.20
C ARG A 74 -4.24 20.53 -0.13
N VAL A 75 -2.93 20.36 -0.28
CA VAL A 75 -1.93 20.96 0.61
C VAL A 75 -1.25 22.12 -0.08
N TYR A 76 -1.31 23.31 0.53
CA TYR A 76 -0.65 24.51 0.05
C TYR A 76 0.49 24.90 0.99
N ASN A 77 1.70 25.06 0.47
CA ASN A 77 2.85 25.55 1.23
C ASN A 77 3.00 27.05 1.03
N ILE A 78 3.02 27.81 2.13
CA ILE A 78 3.39 29.23 2.11
C ILE A 78 4.91 29.30 2.03
N LEU A 79 5.42 29.81 0.90
CA LEU A 79 6.85 29.94 0.66
C LEU A 79 7.44 31.19 1.34
N ASP A 80 8.76 31.15 1.58
CA ASP A 80 9.52 32.31 2.02
C ASP A 80 9.37 33.47 1.02
N ILE A 81 9.38 34.71 1.50
CA ILE A 81 9.33 35.89 0.64
C ILE A 81 10.61 35.97 -0.19
N SER A 82 10.47 36.08 -1.51
CA SER A 82 11.61 36.10 -2.42
C SER A 82 12.44 37.37 -2.30
N GLU A 83 13.72 37.30 -2.68
CA GLU A 83 14.57 38.49 -2.78
C GLU A 83 13.94 39.55 -3.71
N ASP A 84 13.29 39.12 -4.79
CA ASP A 84 12.60 40.01 -5.73
C ASP A 84 11.42 40.74 -5.07
N ASP A 85 10.66 40.07 -4.22
CA ASP A 85 9.55 40.69 -3.49
C ASP A 85 10.06 41.66 -2.42
N ILE A 86 11.15 41.31 -1.72
CA ILE A 86 11.84 42.24 -0.81
C ILE A 86 12.33 43.47 -1.60
N ASN A 87 12.95 43.28 -2.76
CA ASN A 87 13.43 44.37 -3.62
C ASN A 87 12.29 45.30 -4.06
N LYS A 88 11.10 44.78 -4.34
CA LYS A 88 9.91 45.62 -4.61
C LYS A 88 9.58 46.52 -3.41
N ILE A 89 9.55 45.97 -2.20
CA ILE A 89 9.27 46.73 -0.97
C ILE A 89 10.37 47.78 -0.70
N LEU A 90 11.64 47.44 -0.93
CA LEU A 90 12.77 48.36 -0.79
C LEU A 90 12.65 49.54 -1.77
N ASN A 91 12.31 49.26 -3.02
CA ASN A 91 12.11 50.28 -4.06
C ASN A 91 10.96 51.23 -3.71
N GLU A 92 9.84 50.70 -3.20
CA GLU A 92 8.70 51.51 -2.73
C GLU A 92 9.09 52.46 -1.58
N LYS A 93 10.08 52.08 -0.77
CA LYS A 93 10.58 52.88 0.36
C LYS A 93 11.83 53.71 0.05
N GLU A 94 12.22 53.78 -1.23
CA GLU A 94 13.41 54.51 -1.69
C GLU A 94 14.69 54.05 -0.97
N ILE A 95 14.81 52.74 -0.71
CA ILE A 95 16.01 52.11 -0.15
C ILE A 95 16.81 51.46 -1.27
N ASP A 96 18.11 51.76 -1.36
CA ASP A 96 19.00 51.11 -2.32
C ASP A 96 19.15 49.62 -1.99
N THR A 97 18.83 48.76 -2.97
CA THR A 97 18.82 47.31 -2.79
C THR A 97 20.23 46.75 -2.55
N ILE A 98 21.24 47.29 -3.23
CA ILE A 98 22.62 46.79 -3.12
C ILE A 98 23.16 47.07 -1.71
N ASP A 99 22.97 48.30 -1.22
CA ASP A 99 23.37 48.70 0.12
C ASP A 99 22.59 47.93 1.20
N PHE A 100 21.31 47.61 0.96
CA PHE A 100 20.51 46.80 1.88
C PHE A 100 21.05 45.38 1.99
N TRP A 101 21.29 44.71 0.86
CA TRP A 101 21.80 43.33 0.86
C TRP A 101 23.22 43.23 1.40
N SER A 102 24.07 44.24 1.18
CA SER A 102 25.37 44.34 1.84
C SER A 102 25.21 44.44 3.36
N PHE A 103 24.33 45.31 3.85
CA PHE A 103 24.04 45.43 5.28
C PHE A 103 23.55 44.10 5.90
N VAL A 104 22.65 43.40 5.22
CA VAL A 104 22.14 42.10 5.66
C VAL A 104 23.29 41.09 5.79
N ALA A 105 24.15 41.02 4.78
CA ALA A 105 25.29 40.11 4.76
C ALA A 105 26.34 40.44 5.84
N ASP A 106 26.67 41.72 5.98
CA ASP A 106 27.65 42.20 6.97
C ASP A 106 27.20 41.93 8.41
N ASN A 107 25.89 41.86 8.64
CA ASN A 107 25.29 41.57 9.96
C ASN A 107 24.78 40.11 10.09
N TYR A 108 24.98 39.27 9.07
CA TYR A 108 24.51 37.87 9.03
C TYR A 108 23.00 37.71 9.27
N LEU A 109 22.19 38.59 8.69
CA LEU A 109 20.74 38.66 8.91
C LEU A 109 19.91 37.91 7.86
N GLU A 110 20.52 37.26 6.85
CA GLU A 110 19.81 36.65 5.72
C GLU A 110 18.73 35.67 6.17
N PHE A 111 19.00 34.92 7.24
CA PHE A 111 18.10 33.91 7.76
C PHE A 111 16.84 34.49 8.42
N LEU A 112 16.88 35.75 8.83
CA LEU A 112 15.75 36.47 9.41
C LEU A 112 14.76 36.93 8.37
N LEU A 113 15.18 37.01 7.11
CA LEU A 113 14.37 37.44 5.97
C LEU A 113 13.39 36.35 5.50
N LYS A 114 12.99 35.45 6.40
CA LYS A 114 11.90 34.48 6.24
C LYS A 114 10.66 34.88 7.03
N ASN A 115 10.84 35.68 8.09
CA ASN A 115 9.74 36.13 8.93
C ASN A 115 9.32 37.54 8.50
N ILE A 116 8.11 37.67 7.94
CA ILE A 116 7.56 38.95 7.46
C ILE A 116 7.59 40.06 8.52
N LEU A 117 7.37 39.72 9.79
CA LEU A 117 7.41 40.68 10.89
C LEU A 117 8.82 41.25 11.07
N VAL A 118 9.83 40.39 10.94
CA VAL A 118 11.24 40.77 11.04
C VAL A 118 11.69 41.52 9.79
N ILE A 119 11.27 41.09 8.59
CA ILE A 119 11.54 41.80 7.33
C ILE A 119 11.02 43.24 7.41
N SER A 120 9.75 43.41 7.78
CA SER A 120 9.15 44.75 7.93
C SER A 120 9.97 45.59 8.90
N LYS A 121 10.32 45.02 10.06
CA LYS A 121 11.10 45.74 11.08
C LYS A 121 12.47 46.20 10.60
N ILE A 122 13.21 45.31 9.92
CA ILE A 122 14.54 45.62 9.38
C ILE A 122 14.42 46.73 8.33
N ILE A 123 13.46 46.61 7.41
CA ILE A 123 13.24 47.60 6.36
C ILE A 123 12.84 48.96 6.96
N ASP A 124 11.90 48.98 7.91
CA ASP A 124 11.41 50.20 8.55
C ASP A 124 12.51 50.96 9.30
N ASN A 125 13.46 50.22 9.89
CA ASN A 125 14.55 50.78 10.69
C ASN A 125 15.89 50.80 9.96
N TYR A 126 15.92 50.47 8.66
CA TYR A 126 17.15 50.30 7.89
C TYR A 126 18.09 51.53 7.98
N LYS A 127 17.52 52.74 7.92
CA LYS A 127 18.31 53.99 8.01
C LYS A 127 19.10 54.12 9.32
N ILE A 128 18.57 53.57 10.42
CA ILE A 128 19.22 53.54 11.73
C ILE A 128 20.19 52.34 11.76
N TYR A 129 19.70 51.17 11.39
CA TYR A 129 20.44 49.91 11.47
C TYR A 129 21.71 49.91 10.62
N LYS A 130 21.71 50.52 9.43
CA LYS A 130 22.91 50.57 8.59
C LYS A 130 24.09 51.32 9.21
N THR A 131 23.88 52.09 10.27
CA THR A 131 24.93 52.86 10.95
C THR A 131 25.54 52.16 12.15
N GLN A 132 25.03 50.98 12.53
CA GLN A 132 25.46 50.24 13.71
C GLN A 132 25.52 48.73 13.42
N SER A 133 26.26 47.98 14.24
CA SER A 133 26.17 46.53 14.20
C SER A 133 24.87 46.10 14.88
N VAL A 134 24.06 45.30 14.19
CA VAL A 134 22.75 44.85 14.66
C VAL A 134 22.75 43.34 14.73
N SER A 135 22.40 42.80 15.89
CA SER A 135 22.22 41.36 16.07
C SER A 135 20.76 40.93 15.94
N TYR A 136 20.57 39.63 15.74
CA TYR A 136 19.28 38.95 15.85
C TYR A 136 18.48 39.38 17.11
N ALA A 137 19.16 39.40 18.27
CA ALA A 137 18.52 39.70 19.54
C ALA A 137 18.09 41.17 19.63
N ASP A 138 18.84 42.08 19.00
CA ASP A 138 18.53 43.50 18.97
C ASP A 138 17.23 43.76 18.21
N ILE A 139 17.03 43.11 17.05
CA ILE A 139 15.83 43.27 16.22
C ILE A 139 14.58 42.80 16.97
N TYR A 140 14.64 41.61 17.58
CA TYR A 140 13.52 41.09 18.38
C TYR A 140 13.27 41.94 19.64
N MET A 141 14.32 42.43 20.28
CA MET A 141 14.19 43.32 21.43
C MET A 141 13.56 44.67 21.03
N ASP A 142 13.90 45.21 19.86
CA ASP A 142 13.30 46.44 19.34
C ASP A 142 11.81 46.26 19.04
N ILE A 143 11.40 45.10 18.50
CA ILE A 143 9.98 44.74 18.32
C ILE A 143 9.29 44.70 19.69
N VAL A 144 9.88 44.01 20.68
CA VAL A 144 9.33 43.92 22.03
C VAL A 144 9.17 45.31 22.66
N LYS A 145 10.20 46.16 22.58
CA LYS A 145 10.19 47.53 23.13
C LYS A 145 9.13 48.39 22.46
N GLU A 146 9.00 48.31 21.13
CA GLU A 146 7.95 49.02 20.39
C GLU A 146 6.57 48.61 20.90
N HIS A 147 6.28 47.31 20.95
CA HIS A 147 4.97 46.81 21.38
C HIS A 147 4.67 47.07 22.87
N LEU A 148 5.71 47.05 23.72
CA LEU A 148 5.62 47.40 25.12
C LEU A 148 5.47 48.89 25.37
N SER A 149 5.77 49.77 24.41
CA SER A 149 5.70 51.23 24.59
C SER A 149 4.32 51.83 24.33
N VAL A 150 3.39 51.04 23.77
CA VAL A 150 2.04 51.50 23.38
C VAL A 150 0.93 50.60 23.92
N LYS A 151 -0.25 51.19 24.15
CA LYS A 151 -1.45 50.56 24.73
C LYS A 151 -2.57 50.40 23.72
N GLY A 152 -3.26 49.24 23.79
CA GLY A 152 -4.51 48.98 23.08
C GLY A 152 -4.43 49.09 21.56
N ARG A 153 -5.58 48.92 20.88
CA ARG A 153 -5.65 48.97 19.40
C ARG A 153 -5.30 50.34 18.82
N GLU A 154 -5.54 51.41 19.58
CA GLU A 154 -5.27 52.80 19.19
C GLU A 154 -3.78 53.18 19.30
N ARG A 155 -2.93 52.29 19.83
CA ARG A 155 -1.48 52.50 20.01
C ARG A 155 -1.13 53.77 20.80
N ASN A 156 -1.87 54.06 21.86
CA ASN A 156 -1.60 55.20 22.74
C ASN A 156 -0.29 54.99 23.51
N GLU A 157 0.61 55.97 23.52
CA GLU A 157 1.88 55.88 24.25
C GLU A 157 1.67 55.61 25.75
N LEU A 158 2.58 54.84 26.33
CA LEU A 158 2.68 54.67 27.78
C LEU A 158 3.15 55.96 28.46
N SER A 159 2.89 56.02 29.77
CA SER A 159 3.37 57.15 30.58
C SER A 159 4.90 57.24 30.48
N PRO A 160 5.49 58.44 30.30
CA PRO A 160 6.94 58.62 30.21
C PRO A 160 7.72 58.06 31.41
N ASN A 161 7.07 57.94 32.56
CA ASN A 161 7.66 57.40 33.80
C ASN A 161 7.66 55.85 33.87
N THR A 162 7.17 55.15 32.84
CA THR A 162 7.14 53.68 32.84
C THR A 162 8.50 53.12 32.45
N ASN A 163 9.11 52.33 33.35
CA ASN A 163 10.39 51.68 33.09
C ASN A 163 10.20 50.48 32.15
N LEU A 164 10.60 50.63 30.88
CA LEU A 164 10.52 49.57 29.88
C LEU A 164 11.36 48.34 30.25
N ASP A 165 12.49 48.50 30.93
CA ASP A 165 13.34 47.36 31.32
C ASP A 165 12.65 46.47 32.35
N ASP A 166 11.94 47.07 33.31
CA ASP A 166 11.11 46.31 34.26
C ASP A 166 9.96 45.60 33.53
N LEU A 167 9.33 46.24 32.54
CA LEU A 167 8.28 45.61 31.73
C LEU A 167 8.80 44.45 30.89
N ILE A 168 9.98 44.55 30.27
CA ILE A 168 10.61 43.45 29.52
C ILE A 168 10.83 42.25 30.44
N VAL A 169 11.31 42.49 31.65
CA VAL A 169 11.54 41.45 32.65
C VAL A 169 10.23 40.77 33.09
N ILE A 170 9.14 41.54 33.22
CA ILE A 170 7.80 40.97 33.51
C ILE A 170 7.28 40.19 32.29
N ALA A 171 7.45 40.71 31.07
CA ALA A 171 7.05 40.05 29.82
C ALA A 171 7.73 38.69 29.67
N SER A 172 9.04 38.65 29.90
CA SER A 172 9.85 37.43 29.81
C SER A 172 9.49 36.40 30.89
N SER A 173 9.13 36.86 32.08
CA SER A 173 8.58 36.01 33.15
C SER A 173 7.21 35.44 32.76
N LEU A 174 6.32 36.24 32.18
CA LEU A 174 5.01 35.80 31.68
C LEU A 174 5.16 34.78 30.54
N ALA A 175 6.04 35.04 29.57
CA ALA A 175 6.34 34.11 28.49
C ALA A 175 6.80 32.75 29.03
N THR A 176 7.78 32.78 29.94
CA THR A 176 8.32 31.57 30.60
C THR A 176 7.24 30.80 31.34
N TYR A 177 6.41 31.49 32.14
CA TYR A 177 5.28 30.89 32.86
C TYR A 177 4.29 30.22 31.90
N MET A 178 3.90 30.91 30.85
CA MET A 178 2.91 30.42 29.89
C MET A 178 3.42 29.19 29.14
N ILE A 179 4.67 29.21 28.65
CA ILE A 179 5.23 28.07 27.93
C ILE A 179 5.43 26.87 28.87
N LEU A 180 6.06 27.04 30.04
CA LEU A 180 6.28 25.95 31.00
C LEU A 180 4.98 25.28 31.48
N ASN A 181 3.89 26.03 31.57
CA ASN A 181 2.58 25.52 32.00
C ASN A 181 1.65 25.22 30.82
N ARG A 182 2.14 25.25 29.58
CA ARG A 182 1.37 24.97 28.35
C ARG A 182 0.09 25.80 28.24
N LYS A 183 0.19 27.10 28.56
CA LYS A 183 -0.91 28.06 28.49
C LYS A 183 -0.76 28.96 27.25
N THR A 184 -1.80 29.01 26.44
CA THR A 184 -1.88 29.94 25.28
C THR A 184 -2.26 31.36 25.69
N SER A 185 -2.91 31.54 26.84
CA SER A 185 -3.30 32.84 27.39
C SER A 185 -3.32 32.88 28.92
N VAL A 186 -3.37 34.09 29.49
CA VAL A 186 -3.55 34.36 30.93
C VAL A 186 -4.82 35.20 31.18
N SER A 187 -5.54 34.91 32.26
CA SER A 187 -6.76 35.65 32.64
C SER A 187 -6.48 36.76 33.65
N ILE A 188 -7.14 37.91 33.47
CA ILE A 188 -7.09 39.04 34.40
C ILE A 188 -7.90 38.82 35.69
N ASP A 189 -8.78 37.82 35.73
CA ASP A 189 -9.60 37.53 36.91
C ASP A 189 -8.75 36.95 38.06
N ASN A 190 -7.55 36.44 37.75
CA ASN A 190 -6.67 35.73 38.68
C ASN A 190 -5.32 36.42 38.90
N LEU A 191 -5.24 37.76 38.79
CA LEU A 191 -3.98 38.51 38.88
C LEU A 191 -3.17 38.27 40.17
N MET A 192 -3.81 38.05 41.32
CA MET A 192 -3.09 37.72 42.56
C MET A 192 -2.41 36.35 42.47
N VAL A 193 -3.12 35.35 41.93
CA VAL A 193 -2.59 34.00 41.73
C VAL A 193 -1.45 34.06 40.73
N LEU A 194 -1.64 34.74 39.60
CA LEU A 194 -0.61 34.93 38.58
C LEU A 194 0.63 35.63 39.14
N SER A 195 0.46 36.70 39.92
CA SER A 195 1.57 37.38 40.61
C SER A 195 2.34 36.42 41.54
N SER A 196 1.64 35.59 42.31
CA SER A 196 2.26 34.61 43.19
C SER A 196 3.02 33.50 42.45
N GLU A 197 2.52 33.08 41.29
CA GLU A 197 3.16 32.07 40.44
C GLU A 197 4.38 32.64 39.72
N LEU A 198 4.28 33.87 39.21
CA LEU A 198 5.42 34.57 38.62
C LEU A 198 6.51 34.85 39.66
N TYR A 199 6.17 35.10 40.92
CA TYR A 199 7.16 35.21 41.99
C TYR A 199 8.00 33.93 42.13
N LYS A 200 7.40 32.75 41.98
CA LYS A 200 8.12 31.46 42.04
C LYS A 200 9.15 31.30 40.91
N ILE A 201 8.88 31.89 39.75
CA ILE A 201 9.76 31.84 38.58
C ILE A 201 10.83 32.94 38.66
N GLN A 202 10.39 34.17 38.95
CA GLN A 202 11.21 35.36 38.86
C GLN A 202 12.00 35.67 40.13
N ASN A 203 11.58 35.13 41.28
CA ASN A 203 12.12 35.44 42.61
C ASN A 203 12.16 36.96 42.92
N LYS A 204 11.24 37.73 42.33
CA LYS A 204 11.01 39.16 42.57
C LYS A 204 9.50 39.39 42.54
N SER A 205 8.98 40.20 43.47
CA SER A 205 7.55 40.51 43.50
C SER A 205 7.18 41.35 42.27
N ILE A 206 6.06 40.98 41.64
CA ILE A 206 5.46 41.72 40.51
C ILE A 206 4.09 42.18 40.99
N SER A 207 3.85 43.49 41.03
CA SER A 207 2.57 43.99 41.55
C SER A 207 1.42 43.72 40.58
N SER A 208 0.19 43.59 41.10
CA SER A 208 -0.98 43.46 40.23
C SER A 208 -1.19 44.69 39.33
N ASN A 209 -0.67 45.86 39.72
CA ASN A 209 -0.71 47.05 38.87
C ASN A 209 0.28 46.92 37.70
N ASP A 210 1.49 46.42 37.92
CA ASP A 210 2.46 46.20 36.83
C ASP A 210 1.94 45.16 35.83
N LEU A 211 1.29 44.10 36.31
CA LEU A 211 0.61 43.13 35.46
C LEU A 211 -0.54 43.75 34.66
N LYS A 212 -1.34 44.65 35.27
CA LYS A 212 -2.39 45.37 34.52
C LYS A 212 -1.80 46.30 33.47
N VAL A 213 -0.68 46.96 33.76
CA VAL A 213 -0.02 47.85 32.81
C VAL A 213 0.48 47.04 31.61
N ILE A 214 1.23 45.96 31.86
CA ILE A 214 1.84 45.17 30.79
C ILE A 214 0.81 44.45 29.91
N LEU A 215 -0.23 43.85 30.51
CA LEU A 215 -1.28 43.14 29.76
C LEU A 215 -2.11 44.08 28.88
N ASN A 216 -2.13 45.37 29.16
CA ASN A 216 -2.81 46.37 28.34
C ASN A 216 -1.93 46.94 27.21
N THR A 217 -0.67 46.52 27.09
CA THR A 217 0.20 46.90 25.96
C THR A 217 -0.16 46.16 24.69
N THR A 218 0.33 46.63 23.54
CA THR A 218 0.14 45.92 22.26
C THR A 218 0.97 44.65 22.13
N LEU A 219 1.81 44.32 23.13
CA LEU A 219 2.48 43.03 23.21
C LEU A 219 1.47 41.88 23.41
N PHE A 220 0.28 42.18 23.93
CA PHE A 220 -0.77 41.20 24.19
C PHE A 220 -2.02 41.45 23.34
N LYS A 221 -2.57 40.36 22.79
CA LYS A 221 -3.91 40.33 22.19
C LYS A 221 -4.92 40.01 23.30
N LYS A 222 -5.97 40.83 23.40
CA LYS A 222 -7.04 40.65 24.38
C LYS A 222 -8.26 39.96 23.75
N GLU A 223 -8.71 38.88 24.36
CA GLU A 223 -9.92 38.12 24.01
C GLU A 223 -10.77 37.91 25.27
N GLY A 224 -11.81 38.72 25.42
CA GLY A 224 -12.57 38.77 26.68
C GLY A 224 -11.67 39.18 27.86
N ASN A 225 -11.57 38.29 28.86
CA ASN A 225 -10.70 38.45 30.03
C ASN A 225 -9.32 37.80 29.87
N ASN A 226 -9.06 37.15 28.73
CA ASN A 226 -7.82 36.45 28.45
C ASN A 226 -6.87 37.28 27.59
N PHE A 227 -5.58 37.09 27.82
CA PHE A 227 -4.50 37.79 27.14
C PHE A 227 -3.48 36.77 26.63
N SER A 228 -3.22 36.78 25.33
CA SER A 228 -2.17 35.99 24.67
C SER A 228 -1.11 36.93 24.11
N PHE A 229 0.11 36.43 23.87
CA PHE A 229 1.10 37.21 23.13
C PHE A 229 0.59 37.49 21.72
N PHE A 230 0.92 38.66 21.16
CA PHE A 230 0.48 39.02 19.82
C PHE A 230 1.09 38.13 18.72
N HIS A 231 2.24 37.52 18.99
CA HIS A 231 2.89 36.57 18.10
C HIS A 231 3.69 35.52 18.89
N LYS A 232 3.65 34.26 18.44
CA LYS A 232 4.28 33.12 19.13
C LYS A 232 5.81 33.24 19.22
N SER A 233 6.47 33.64 18.13
CA SER A 233 7.93 33.81 18.11
C SER A 233 8.42 34.85 19.14
N ILE A 234 7.61 35.85 19.47
CA ILE A 234 7.95 36.86 20.48
C ILE A 234 7.86 36.25 21.88
N GLN A 235 6.87 35.40 22.13
CA GLN A 235 6.77 34.63 23.38
C GLN A 235 8.00 33.72 23.55
N GLU A 236 8.36 32.96 22.52
CA GLU A 236 9.50 32.04 22.53
C GLU A 236 10.84 32.78 22.70
N PHE A 237 11.03 33.90 22.00
CA PHE A 237 12.19 34.78 22.17
C PHE A 237 12.30 35.34 23.59
N LEU A 238 11.19 35.82 24.16
CA LEU A 238 11.17 36.37 25.52
C LEU A 238 11.49 35.32 26.59
N MET A 239 11.12 34.07 26.39
CA MET A 239 11.54 32.98 27.26
C MET A 239 13.04 32.69 27.12
N ALA A 240 13.58 32.67 25.91
CA ALA A 240 15.03 32.53 25.70
C ALA A 240 15.81 33.68 26.37
N TYR A 241 15.31 34.91 26.24
CA TYR A 241 15.85 36.08 26.92
C TYR A 241 15.78 35.94 28.44
N PHE A 242 14.68 35.39 29.00
CA PHE A 242 14.57 35.13 30.43
C PHE A 242 15.67 34.17 30.93
N ILE A 243 15.92 33.09 30.19
CA ILE A 243 16.93 32.07 30.53
C ILE A 243 18.33 32.71 30.56
N ASP A 244 18.67 33.51 29.56
CA ASP A 244 19.93 34.25 29.47
C ASP A 244 20.05 35.31 30.59
N TYR A 245 19.01 36.10 30.81
CA TYR A 245 18.94 37.10 31.88
C TYR A 245 19.16 36.49 33.27
N LYS A 246 18.56 35.33 33.52
CA LYS A 246 18.74 34.57 34.76
C LYS A 246 20.08 33.84 34.85
N LYS A 247 20.82 33.73 33.74
CA LYS A 247 22.08 32.97 33.63
C LYS A 247 21.90 31.53 34.14
N LEU A 248 20.82 30.87 33.75
CA LEU A 248 20.58 29.49 34.15
C LEU A 248 21.71 28.58 33.63
N ASP A 249 22.21 27.70 34.49
CA ASP A 249 23.25 26.74 34.10
C ASP A 249 22.66 25.60 33.24
N LEU A 250 23.54 24.90 32.51
CA LEU A 250 23.13 23.81 31.61
C LEU A 250 22.37 22.69 32.33
N GLY A 251 22.72 22.38 33.59
CA GLY A 251 22.04 21.36 34.37
C GLY A 251 20.60 21.75 34.67
N THR A 252 20.38 23.02 35.03
CA THR A 252 19.03 23.58 35.22
C THR A 252 18.24 23.61 33.91
N ILE A 253 18.85 24.05 32.80
CA ILE A 253 18.21 24.06 31.47
C ILE A 253 17.75 22.65 31.09
N LYS A 254 18.63 21.63 31.22
CA LYS A 254 18.25 20.23 30.95
C LYS A 254 17.12 19.76 31.87
N LYS A 255 17.24 19.99 33.18
CA LYS A 255 16.21 19.59 34.14
C LYS A 255 14.82 20.17 33.84
N LEU A 256 14.76 21.39 33.30
CA LEU A 256 13.49 22.07 32.99
C LEU A 256 12.93 21.72 31.63
N PHE A 257 13.79 21.56 30.63
CA PHE A 257 13.38 21.50 29.21
C PHE A 257 13.65 20.16 28.55
N SER A 258 14.24 19.20 29.26
CA SER A 258 14.58 17.88 28.73
C SER A 258 14.01 16.77 29.58
N HIS A 259 13.85 15.60 28.96
CA HIS A 259 13.86 14.33 29.67
C HIS A 259 15.26 13.72 29.60
N ASP A 260 15.44 12.48 30.08
CA ASP A 260 16.74 11.84 30.26
C ASP A 260 17.61 11.84 28.98
N LEU A 261 16.98 11.88 27.81
CA LEU A 261 17.67 11.69 26.53
C LEU A 261 17.52 12.88 25.56
N ARG A 262 16.44 13.67 25.59
CA ARG A 262 16.24 14.78 24.63
C ARG A 262 15.50 15.98 25.23
N PHE A 263 15.59 17.12 24.57
CA PHE A 263 14.69 18.25 24.84
C PHE A 263 13.25 17.88 24.47
N TYR A 264 12.27 18.49 25.14
CA TYR A 264 10.90 18.45 24.64
C TYR A 264 10.82 19.30 23.37
N GLU A 265 10.22 18.75 22.32
CA GLU A 265 10.13 19.39 21.00
C GLU A 265 9.40 20.75 21.06
N GLU A 266 8.47 20.90 22.01
CA GLU A 266 7.77 22.17 22.28
C GLU A 266 8.70 23.34 22.69
N PHE A 267 9.96 23.07 23.05
CA PHE A 267 10.96 24.08 23.38
C PHE A 267 12.00 24.31 22.26
N GLU A 268 11.83 23.71 21.09
CA GLU A 268 12.78 23.82 19.96
C GLU A 268 13.15 25.28 19.65
N GLU A 269 12.16 26.13 19.37
CA GLU A 269 12.39 27.54 19.04
C GLU A 269 13.06 28.32 20.18
N VAL A 270 12.70 28.00 21.43
CA VAL A 270 13.32 28.63 22.61
C VAL A 270 14.81 28.27 22.69
N ILE A 271 15.17 27.02 22.43
CA ILE A 271 16.57 26.58 22.40
C ILE A 271 17.32 27.23 21.24
N ILE A 272 16.72 27.31 20.05
CA ILE A 272 17.29 28.00 18.89
C ILE A 272 17.57 29.48 19.25
N TYR A 273 16.58 30.21 19.76
CA TYR A 273 16.75 31.60 20.18
C TYR A 273 17.80 31.77 21.27
N LEU A 274 17.81 30.89 22.26
CA LEU A 274 18.81 30.92 23.34
C LEU A 274 20.22 30.74 22.79
N THR A 275 20.44 29.83 21.83
CA THR A 275 21.76 29.65 21.21
C THR A 275 22.17 30.79 20.27
N ASN A 276 21.21 31.59 19.80
CA ASN A 276 21.50 32.81 19.04
C ASN A 276 21.85 33.98 19.96
N ILE A 277 21.21 34.10 21.13
CA ILE A 277 21.55 35.08 22.18
C ILE A 277 22.91 34.74 22.80
N GLN A 278 23.06 33.50 23.28
CA GLN A 278 24.27 33.00 23.93
C GLN A 278 24.95 31.94 23.06
N LYS A 279 25.74 32.40 22.07
CA LYS A 279 26.43 31.55 21.08
C LYS A 279 27.25 30.40 21.68
N THR A 280 27.77 30.57 22.90
CA THR A 280 28.58 29.55 23.61
C THR A 280 27.78 28.36 24.13
N LEU A 281 26.44 28.44 24.17
CA LEU A 281 25.58 27.31 24.57
C LEU A 281 25.40 26.29 23.44
N PHE A 282 25.55 26.70 22.18
CA PHE A 282 25.32 25.82 21.03
C PHE A 282 26.10 24.51 21.16
N ASP A 283 27.42 24.60 21.38
CA ASP A 283 28.31 23.43 21.48
C ASP A 283 27.88 22.43 22.56
N LYS A 284 27.33 22.92 23.67
CA LYS A 284 26.92 22.09 24.80
C LYS A 284 25.56 21.43 24.59
N LEU A 285 24.66 22.11 23.88
CA LEU A 285 23.30 21.65 23.62
C LEU A 285 23.27 20.69 22.45
N VAL A 286 24.04 20.95 21.39
CA VAL A 286 24.12 20.07 20.22
C VAL A 286 24.73 18.71 20.56
N ASP A 287 25.68 18.64 21.49
CA ASP A 287 26.25 17.38 21.97
C ASP A 287 25.25 16.56 22.83
N PHE A 288 24.27 17.23 23.44
CA PHE A 288 23.24 16.57 24.23
C PHE A 288 22.12 16.03 23.33
N ASP A 289 21.57 16.89 22.49
CA ASP A 289 20.47 16.59 21.60
C ASP A 289 20.63 17.39 20.28
N PRO A 290 21.17 16.77 19.21
CA PRO A 290 21.32 17.44 17.93
C PRO A 290 19.98 17.62 17.19
N PHE A 291 18.93 16.85 17.51
CA PHE A 291 17.64 16.91 16.80
C PHE A 291 16.85 18.18 17.10
N ILE A 292 17.09 18.80 18.27
CA ILE A 292 16.48 20.08 18.65
C ILE A 292 16.89 21.24 17.71
N PHE A 293 17.85 21.03 16.81
CA PHE A 293 18.29 22.05 15.87
C PHE A 293 17.71 21.88 14.47
N LYS A 294 16.75 20.97 14.24
CA LYS A 294 16.18 20.67 12.91
C LYS A 294 15.57 21.89 12.18
N ARG A 295 15.04 22.88 12.90
CA ARG A 295 14.55 24.15 12.32
C ARG A 295 15.53 25.31 12.39
N HIS A 296 16.74 25.09 12.89
CA HIS A 296 17.67 26.19 13.13
C HIS A 296 17.90 27.00 11.83
N PRO A 297 17.54 28.29 11.76
CA PRO A 297 17.30 28.94 10.47
C PRO A 297 18.58 29.12 9.64
N ASN A 298 19.75 29.22 10.28
CA ASN A 298 21.04 29.18 9.59
C ASN A 298 22.20 28.89 10.56
N LEU A 299 23.05 27.91 10.23
CA LEU A 299 24.28 27.63 10.98
C LEU A 299 25.48 28.05 10.13
N ASP A 300 26.51 28.64 10.75
CA ASP A 300 27.80 28.84 10.09
C ASP A 300 28.50 27.49 9.84
N GLU A 301 29.57 27.48 9.04
CA GLU A 301 30.29 26.25 8.70
C GLU A 301 30.78 25.48 9.94
N SER A 302 31.24 26.20 10.98
CA SER A 302 31.74 25.58 12.22
C SER A 302 30.63 24.86 12.98
N LYS A 303 29.49 25.53 13.13
CA LYS A 303 28.32 24.96 13.80
C LYS A 303 27.68 23.83 13.00
N GLN A 304 27.61 23.95 11.67
CA GLN A 304 27.16 22.86 10.79
C GLN A 304 28.04 21.62 10.95
N LYS A 305 29.36 21.80 10.96
CA LYS A 305 30.32 20.72 11.19
C LYS A 305 30.13 20.06 12.57
N LYS A 306 29.91 20.87 13.62
CA LYS A 306 29.65 20.36 14.98
C LYS A 306 28.33 19.60 15.06
N LEU A 307 27.27 20.09 14.41
CA LEU A 307 25.99 19.41 14.30
C LEU A 307 26.13 18.06 13.59
N LEU A 308 26.82 18.01 12.44
CA LEU A 308 27.09 16.77 11.72
C LEU A 308 27.85 15.76 12.58
N LEU A 309 28.90 16.18 13.27
CA LEU A 309 29.67 15.32 14.19
C LEU A 309 28.80 14.77 15.32
N SER A 310 27.95 15.61 15.92
CA SER A 310 27.05 15.18 16.98
C SER A 310 26.01 14.18 16.46
N MET A 311 25.40 14.43 15.29
CA MET A 311 24.47 13.52 14.63
C MET A 311 25.11 12.14 14.37
N LEU A 312 26.30 12.11 13.76
CA LEU A 312 27.01 10.86 13.51
C LEU A 312 27.35 10.12 14.81
N ASN A 313 27.78 10.84 15.85
CA ASN A 313 28.08 10.24 17.15
C ASN A 313 26.83 9.67 17.83
N LYS A 314 25.72 10.43 17.79
CA LYS A 314 24.46 10.06 18.44
C LYS A 314 23.84 8.83 17.77
N LEU A 315 23.75 8.81 16.44
CA LEU A 315 23.21 7.68 15.69
C LEU A 315 24.04 6.40 15.86
N GLN A 316 25.35 6.52 16.07
CA GLN A 316 26.20 5.34 16.30
C GLN A 316 26.08 4.76 17.71
N ASN A 317 25.87 5.59 18.72
CA ASN A 317 26.04 5.21 20.12
C ASN A 317 24.74 5.25 20.95
N ASP A 318 23.74 6.04 20.54
CA ASP A 318 22.49 6.27 21.26
C ASP A 318 21.29 6.11 20.30
N LYS A 319 21.06 4.85 19.93
CA LYS A 319 20.13 4.39 18.89
C LYS A 319 18.65 4.46 19.28
N SER A 320 18.36 4.90 20.50
CA SER A 320 17.02 5.06 21.05
C SER A 320 16.23 6.18 20.37
N MET A 321 16.91 7.04 19.61
CA MET A 321 16.38 8.35 19.20
C MET A 321 15.79 8.42 17.79
N VAL A 322 16.09 7.46 16.89
CA VAL A 322 15.68 7.60 15.48
C VAL A 322 15.27 6.29 14.87
N TRP A 323 13.96 6.09 14.73
CA TRP A 323 13.43 4.98 13.96
C TRP A 323 12.31 5.47 13.02
N GLY A 324 12.55 5.35 11.72
CA GLY A 324 11.51 5.19 10.70
C GLY A 324 10.98 6.42 9.96
N LYS A 325 11.43 7.66 10.26
CA LYS A 325 10.78 8.89 9.76
C LYS A 325 11.75 9.90 9.11
N TRP A 326 12.81 9.44 8.44
CA TRP A 326 13.80 10.33 7.81
C TRP A 326 13.22 11.26 6.74
N SER A 327 12.14 10.85 6.07
CA SER A 327 11.39 11.70 5.15
C SER A 327 10.78 12.95 5.80
N TYR A 328 10.57 12.96 7.12
CA TYR A 328 10.05 14.15 7.83
C TYR A 328 11.13 15.19 8.09
N PHE A 329 12.40 14.83 7.91
CA PHE A 329 13.54 15.72 8.05
C PHE A 329 14.05 16.24 6.70
N ASP A 330 13.32 15.98 5.63
CA ASP A 330 13.63 16.52 4.30
C ASP A 330 13.67 18.06 4.37
N ASN A 331 14.71 18.65 3.79
CA ASN A 331 15.00 20.10 3.81
C ASN A 331 15.29 20.72 5.19
N THR A 332 15.54 19.92 6.24
CA THR A 332 15.95 20.44 7.56
C THR A 332 17.47 20.66 7.64
N THR A 333 17.91 21.41 8.66
CA THR A 333 19.34 21.66 8.93
C THR A 333 20.12 20.45 9.42
N ILE A 334 19.44 19.38 9.84
CA ILE A 334 20.11 18.14 10.25
C ILE A 334 20.53 17.28 9.06
N VAL A 335 20.05 17.58 7.85
CA VAL A 335 20.49 16.90 6.60
C VAL A 335 21.16 17.85 5.62
N ASN A 336 20.94 19.16 5.71
CA ASN A 336 21.52 20.15 4.81
C ASN A 336 22.77 20.82 5.42
N PHE A 337 23.94 20.45 4.92
CA PHE A 337 25.26 20.91 5.33
C PHE A 337 26.00 21.64 4.20
N GLY A 338 25.27 22.38 3.35
CA GLY A 338 25.83 23.00 2.13
C GLY A 338 27.02 23.95 2.33
N LYS A 339 27.32 24.41 3.57
CA LYS A 339 28.52 25.22 3.86
C LYS A 339 29.75 24.38 4.20
N VAL A 340 29.58 23.11 4.54
CA VAL A 340 30.66 22.20 4.93
C VAL A 340 31.25 21.54 3.68
N LYS A 341 32.48 21.90 3.32
CA LYS A 341 33.12 21.37 2.09
C LYS A 341 33.69 19.95 2.21
N ASP A 342 34.00 19.50 3.44
CA ASP A 342 34.76 18.27 3.71
C ASP A 342 33.89 17.15 4.33
N ILE A 343 32.60 17.06 3.98
CA ILE A 343 31.65 16.09 4.57
C ILE A 343 32.16 14.65 4.47
N ALA A 344 32.69 14.25 3.31
CA ALA A 344 33.26 12.92 3.09
C ALA A 344 34.37 12.58 4.11
N LYS A 345 35.30 13.50 4.36
CA LYS A 345 36.38 13.33 5.36
C LYS A 345 35.85 13.24 6.78
N ILE A 346 34.75 13.94 7.08
CA ILE A 346 34.10 13.89 8.39
C ILE A 346 33.46 12.51 8.58
N VAL A 347 32.72 12.01 7.60
CA VAL A 347 32.12 10.67 7.62
C VAL A 347 33.22 9.62 7.80
N GLN A 348 34.25 9.64 6.95
CA GLN A 348 35.37 8.71 7.00
C GLN A 348 36.06 8.62 8.38
N LYS A 349 36.26 9.77 9.04
CA LYS A 349 36.98 9.81 10.34
C LYS A 349 36.12 9.42 11.53
N ASN A 350 34.79 9.54 11.41
CA ASN A 350 33.89 9.47 12.57
C ASN A 350 32.87 8.34 12.48
N VAL A 351 32.74 7.66 11.35
CA VAL A 351 31.87 6.50 11.19
C VAL A 351 32.65 5.20 11.34
N ASP A 352 32.28 4.41 12.34
CA ASP A 352 32.69 3.02 12.49
C ASP A 352 31.71 2.12 11.71
N TYR A 353 32.18 1.53 10.62
CA TYR A 353 31.36 0.65 9.77
C TYR A 353 30.73 -0.50 10.56
N LYS A 354 31.32 -0.94 11.68
CA LYS A 354 30.77 -2.01 12.52
C LYS A 354 29.52 -1.58 13.28
N LYS A 355 29.32 -0.28 13.47
CA LYS A 355 28.16 0.30 14.17
C LYS A 355 27.03 0.70 13.23
N VAL A 356 27.26 0.67 11.92
CA VAL A 356 26.27 1.02 10.90
C VAL A 356 25.14 0.00 10.91
N ASP A 357 23.92 0.51 11.02
CA ASP A 357 22.68 -0.25 11.13
C ASP A 357 21.52 0.49 10.45
N ASN A 358 20.28 0.04 10.72
CA ASN A 358 19.04 0.57 10.15
C ASN A 358 18.72 2.01 10.60
N ALA A 359 19.49 2.63 11.49
CA ALA A 359 19.33 4.04 11.86
C ALA A 359 20.39 4.89 11.18
N LEU A 360 21.66 4.46 11.23
CA LEU A 360 22.77 5.24 10.68
C LEU A 360 22.83 5.19 9.15
N LEU A 361 22.59 4.05 8.50
CA LEU A 361 22.65 4.00 7.03
C LEU A 361 21.61 4.93 6.38
N PRO A 362 20.33 4.94 6.76
CA PRO A 362 19.38 5.89 6.18
C PRO A 362 19.81 7.35 6.32
N TYR A 363 20.40 7.74 7.46
CA TYR A 363 20.94 9.08 7.63
C TYR A 363 22.10 9.36 6.67
N LEU A 364 23.03 8.42 6.50
CA LEU A 364 24.13 8.54 5.56
C LEU A 364 23.62 8.67 4.10
N MET A 365 22.57 7.94 3.75
CA MET A 365 21.94 8.05 2.42
C MET A 365 21.26 9.42 2.25
N LYS A 366 20.57 9.94 3.26
CA LYS A 366 20.04 11.32 3.24
C LYS A 366 21.14 12.37 3.17
N LEU A 367 22.28 12.17 3.83
CA LEU A 367 23.44 13.06 3.68
C LEU A 367 23.94 13.11 2.24
N VAL A 368 23.97 11.96 1.53
CA VAL A 368 24.31 11.91 0.11
C VAL A 368 23.27 12.64 -0.73
N GLU A 369 21.98 12.43 -0.48
CA GLU A 369 20.89 13.08 -1.23
C GLU A 369 20.97 14.61 -1.16
N TYR A 370 21.22 15.18 0.03
CA TYR A 370 21.24 16.62 0.25
C TYR A 370 22.61 17.29 0.06
N ASN A 371 23.70 16.53 0.12
CA ASN A 371 25.07 17.05 0.08
C ASN A 371 25.95 16.25 -0.88
N TYR A 372 25.37 15.88 -2.02
CA TYR A 372 26.00 14.99 -2.98
C TYR A 372 27.40 15.49 -3.39
N SER A 373 28.38 14.61 -3.23
CA SER A 373 29.74 14.77 -3.73
C SER A 373 30.29 13.38 -4.09
N ILE A 374 31.15 13.31 -5.10
CA ILE A 374 31.78 12.04 -5.54
C ILE A 374 32.59 11.41 -4.39
N GLU A 375 33.24 12.22 -3.57
CA GLU A 375 33.99 11.78 -2.39
C GLU A 375 33.07 11.16 -1.33
N LEU A 376 31.91 11.77 -1.08
CA LEU A 376 30.95 11.25 -0.11
C LEU A 376 30.32 9.95 -0.61
N GLU A 377 29.95 9.89 -1.89
CA GLU A 377 29.49 8.67 -2.56
C GLU A 377 30.53 7.55 -2.39
N ASN A 378 31.80 7.80 -2.71
CA ASN A 378 32.89 6.83 -2.52
C ASN A 378 33.00 6.31 -1.08
N GLU A 379 32.85 7.18 -0.09
CA GLU A 379 32.91 6.79 1.31
C GLU A 379 31.71 5.91 1.70
N ILE A 380 30.49 6.23 1.25
CA ILE A 380 29.32 5.38 1.49
C ILE A 380 29.49 4.00 0.87
N PHE A 381 30.01 3.90 -0.35
CA PHE A 381 30.30 2.58 -0.94
C PHE A 381 31.39 1.83 -0.19
N THR A 382 32.40 2.51 0.33
CA THR A 382 33.41 1.88 1.20
C THR A 382 32.76 1.28 2.46
N ILE A 383 31.79 1.96 3.06
CA ILE A 383 31.00 1.45 4.19
C ILE A 383 30.17 0.23 3.76
N LEU A 384 29.45 0.30 2.64
CA LEU A 384 28.64 -0.81 2.12
C LEU A 384 29.51 -2.04 1.81
N GLU A 385 30.69 -1.87 1.22
CA GLU A 385 31.61 -2.97 0.94
C GLU A 385 32.09 -3.68 2.22
N ASN A 386 32.30 -2.94 3.31
CA ASN A 386 32.65 -3.53 4.62
C ASN A 386 31.47 -4.27 5.28
N LEU A 387 30.23 -3.95 4.90
CA LEU A 387 29.01 -4.60 5.41
C LEU A 387 28.57 -5.80 4.58
N ALA A 388 29.12 -5.99 3.38
CA ALA A 388 28.66 -6.96 2.39
C ALA A 388 28.83 -8.45 2.78
N TYR A 389 29.37 -8.73 3.97
CA TYR A 389 29.45 -10.10 4.50
C TYR A 389 28.05 -10.70 4.79
N ASP A 390 27.07 -9.87 5.19
CA ASP A 390 25.68 -10.28 5.42
C ASP A 390 24.78 -9.70 4.32
N LYS A 391 24.65 -10.48 3.23
CA LYS A 391 23.91 -10.09 2.02
C LYS A 391 22.45 -9.72 2.29
N ASN A 392 21.78 -10.45 3.17
CA ASN A 392 20.36 -10.20 3.47
C ASN A 392 20.19 -8.90 4.25
N LYS A 393 21.05 -8.66 5.23
CA LYS A 393 21.01 -7.44 6.05
C LYS A 393 21.35 -6.20 5.21
N ILE A 394 22.41 -6.25 4.41
CA ILE A 394 22.80 -5.10 3.59
C ILE A 394 21.75 -4.78 2.53
N LYS A 395 21.15 -5.80 1.91
CA LYS A 395 20.05 -5.60 0.95
C LYS A 395 18.90 -4.84 1.61
N GLN A 396 18.37 -5.35 2.72
CA GLN A 396 17.29 -4.69 3.46
C GLN A 396 17.64 -3.23 3.80
N MET A 397 18.85 -3.00 4.30
CA MET A 397 19.31 -1.66 4.65
C MET A 397 19.34 -0.71 3.44
N ILE A 398 19.77 -1.18 2.27
CA ILE A 398 19.76 -0.41 1.01
C ILE A 398 18.32 -0.14 0.57
N GLU A 399 17.43 -1.13 0.60
CA GLU A 399 16.04 -0.99 0.19
C GLU A 399 15.31 0.07 1.04
N TYR A 400 15.46 0.03 2.37
CA TYR A 400 14.85 0.99 3.30
C TYR A 400 15.44 2.40 3.18
N SER A 401 16.61 2.54 2.58
CA SER A 401 17.37 3.79 2.51
C SER A 401 17.55 4.30 1.08
N PHE A 402 16.72 3.83 0.15
CA PHE A 402 16.83 4.20 -1.26
C PHE A 402 16.67 5.71 -1.46
N ILE A 403 17.55 6.29 -2.27
CA ILE A 403 17.53 7.70 -2.68
C ILE A 403 17.46 7.76 -4.20
N ASP A 404 16.70 8.72 -4.75
CA ASP A 404 16.58 8.90 -6.20
C ASP A 404 17.67 9.85 -6.72
N ASN A 405 18.92 9.36 -6.77
CA ASN A 405 20.06 10.06 -7.34
C ASN A 405 20.72 9.20 -8.43
N TYR A 406 20.74 9.69 -9.67
CA TYR A 406 21.19 8.93 -10.84
C TYR A 406 22.64 8.44 -10.72
N ASP A 407 23.59 9.31 -10.37
CA ASP A 407 25.01 8.95 -10.30
C ASP A 407 25.27 7.94 -9.17
N PHE A 408 24.64 8.15 -8.01
CA PHE A 408 24.69 7.19 -6.90
C PHE A 408 24.10 5.84 -7.30
N ASN A 409 22.91 5.85 -7.92
CA ASN A 409 22.18 4.64 -8.30
C ASN A 409 22.90 3.85 -9.40
N LYS A 410 23.63 4.53 -10.29
CA LYS A 410 24.52 3.90 -11.27
C LYS A 410 25.56 3.02 -10.59
N LYS A 411 26.19 3.53 -9.53
CA LYS A 411 27.18 2.76 -8.77
C LYS A 411 26.55 1.74 -7.84
N LEU A 412 25.37 2.03 -7.30
CA LEU A 412 24.58 1.09 -6.50
C LEU A 412 24.24 -0.15 -7.31
N PHE A 413 23.82 0.01 -8.57
CA PHE A 413 23.58 -1.11 -9.48
C PHE A 413 24.82 -1.99 -9.67
N VAL A 414 25.99 -1.37 -9.92
CA VAL A 414 27.26 -2.10 -10.06
C VAL A 414 27.63 -2.84 -8.76
N PHE A 415 27.43 -2.21 -7.62
CA PHE A 415 27.64 -2.81 -6.29
C PHE A 415 26.72 -4.02 -6.08
N MET A 416 25.41 -3.87 -6.33
CA MET A 416 24.42 -4.94 -6.19
C MET A 416 24.76 -6.15 -7.06
N LYS A 417 25.21 -5.92 -8.31
CA LYS A 417 25.68 -6.96 -9.23
C LYS A 417 26.95 -7.65 -8.72
N LYS A 418 27.94 -6.88 -8.24
CA LYS A 418 29.22 -7.40 -7.70
C LYS A 418 29.01 -8.34 -6.52
N TYR A 419 28.02 -8.09 -5.67
CA TYR A 419 27.76 -8.85 -4.45
C TYR A 419 26.58 -9.84 -4.55
N ASP A 420 25.93 -9.96 -5.71
CA ASP A 420 24.75 -10.83 -5.96
C ASP A 420 23.62 -10.55 -4.94
N LEU A 421 23.15 -9.30 -4.92
CA LEU A 421 22.17 -8.78 -3.96
C LEU A 421 20.74 -8.62 -4.54
N PHE A 422 20.50 -8.96 -5.81
CA PHE A 422 19.16 -8.90 -6.40
C PHE A 422 18.29 -10.09 -5.95
N ASP A 423 16.97 -9.88 -5.79
CA ASP A 423 16.08 -10.97 -5.34
C ASP A 423 15.86 -12.03 -6.41
N LYS A 424 16.01 -13.30 -6.07
CA LYS A 424 15.70 -14.40 -6.99
C LYS A 424 14.26 -14.92 -6.83
N ASP A 425 13.59 -14.60 -5.72
CA ASP A 425 12.21 -15.01 -5.47
C ASP A 425 11.22 -14.03 -6.12
N LYS A 426 10.74 -14.39 -7.33
CA LYS A 426 9.85 -13.57 -8.17
C LYS A 426 8.44 -13.39 -7.61
N ASP A 427 8.07 -14.17 -6.60
CA ASP A 427 6.72 -14.19 -6.00
C ASP A 427 6.66 -13.46 -4.65
N ILE A 428 7.80 -13.03 -4.10
CA ILE A 428 7.84 -12.18 -2.91
C ILE A 428 7.83 -10.73 -3.41
N ILE A 429 6.71 -10.04 -3.19
CA ILE A 429 6.65 -8.59 -3.32
C ILE A 429 7.67 -8.03 -2.31
N SER A 430 8.82 -7.55 -2.79
CA SER A 430 9.65 -6.63 -2.01
C SER A 430 8.71 -5.49 -1.61
N LEU A 431 8.45 -5.33 -0.30
CA LEU A 431 7.54 -4.33 0.28
C LEU A 431 7.84 -2.88 -0.17
N LEU A 432 8.96 -2.66 -0.85
CA LEU A 432 9.49 -1.35 -1.24
C LEU A 432 9.66 -1.17 -2.76
N ASP A 433 9.32 -2.16 -3.59
CA ASP A 433 9.46 -2.14 -5.06
C ASP A 433 10.87 -1.69 -5.52
N PHE A 434 11.91 -2.14 -4.81
CA PHE A 434 13.26 -1.59 -4.93
C PHE A 434 13.86 -1.73 -6.34
N GLU A 435 13.86 -2.92 -6.93
CA GLU A 435 14.40 -3.16 -8.27
C GLU A 435 13.66 -2.33 -9.33
N THR A 436 12.35 -2.14 -9.15
CA THR A 436 11.52 -1.27 -9.99
C THR A 436 11.95 0.19 -9.87
N LYS A 437 12.11 0.71 -8.64
CA LYS A 437 12.60 2.09 -8.39
C LYS A 437 14.01 2.31 -8.91
N LEU A 438 14.90 1.33 -8.75
CA LEU A 438 16.25 1.39 -9.28
C LEU A 438 16.24 1.44 -10.81
N PHE A 439 15.40 0.62 -11.46
CA PHE A 439 15.22 0.66 -12.90
C PHE A 439 14.70 2.04 -13.34
N GLU A 440 13.64 2.54 -12.72
CA GLU A 440 13.05 3.84 -13.03
C GLU A 440 14.07 4.98 -12.91
N SER A 441 14.86 5.02 -11.83
CA SER A 441 15.90 6.03 -11.62
C SER A 441 17.00 5.97 -12.67
N LEU A 442 17.45 4.76 -13.04
CA LEU A 442 18.48 4.56 -14.06
C LEU A 442 17.96 4.78 -15.48
N TYR A 443 16.70 4.48 -15.76
CA TYR A 443 16.10 4.68 -17.08
C TYR A 443 15.66 6.13 -17.30
N GLY A 444 15.20 6.78 -16.23
CA GLY A 444 14.72 8.16 -16.23
C GLY A 444 13.20 8.33 -16.13
N ILE A 445 12.48 7.37 -15.52
CA ILE A 445 11.03 7.44 -15.30
C ILE A 445 10.77 8.07 -13.93
N LYS A 446 9.93 9.11 -13.84
CA LYS A 446 9.52 9.71 -12.56
C LYS A 446 8.02 9.88 -12.48
N TYR A 447 7.41 9.22 -11.49
CA TYR A 447 5.99 9.32 -11.19
C TYR A 447 5.69 10.48 -10.22
N GLU A 448 4.63 11.24 -10.48
CA GLU A 448 4.11 12.25 -9.52
C GLU A 448 3.39 11.56 -8.35
N ASN A 449 2.54 10.58 -8.65
CA ASN A 449 1.93 9.69 -7.68
C ASN A 449 1.78 8.29 -8.31
N ARG A 450 2.49 7.30 -7.79
CA ARG A 450 2.46 5.92 -8.30
C ARG A 450 1.10 5.22 -8.07
N TYR A 451 0.34 5.65 -7.05
CA TYR A 451 -0.90 5.00 -6.60
C TYR A 451 -2.13 5.92 -6.76
N GLY A 452 -2.28 6.53 -7.94
CA GLY A 452 -3.39 7.41 -8.30
C GLY A 452 -3.48 7.62 -9.82
N ASP A 453 -3.84 8.83 -10.29
CA ASP A 453 -3.75 9.20 -11.71
C ASP A 453 -2.30 9.08 -12.19
N GLN A 454 -1.99 7.98 -12.88
CA GLN A 454 -0.61 7.55 -13.23
C GLN A 454 0.04 8.46 -14.27
N LYS A 455 0.39 9.69 -13.90
CA LYS A 455 1.21 10.59 -14.70
C LYS A 455 2.68 10.42 -14.32
N ALA A 456 3.48 9.98 -15.28
CA ALA A 456 4.94 9.96 -15.17
C ALA A 456 5.59 10.87 -16.21
N THR A 457 6.74 11.41 -15.85
CA THR A 457 7.64 12.14 -16.75
C THR A 457 8.80 11.23 -17.12
N LEU A 458 9.21 11.28 -18.40
CA LEU A 458 10.36 10.54 -18.91
C LEU A 458 11.49 11.50 -19.24
N ASN A 459 12.55 11.46 -18.42
CA ASN A 459 13.80 12.17 -18.63
C ASN A 459 14.93 11.15 -18.82
N ARG A 460 15.02 10.61 -20.05
CA ARG A 460 15.98 9.54 -20.38
C ARG A 460 17.39 9.88 -19.92
N THR A 461 18.03 8.92 -19.25
CA THR A 461 19.43 9.03 -18.83
C THR A 461 20.39 8.47 -19.91
N ASN A 462 21.70 8.57 -19.67
CA ASN A 462 22.72 7.97 -20.52
C ASN A 462 23.13 6.55 -20.08
N PHE A 463 22.33 5.89 -19.24
CA PHE A 463 22.64 4.54 -18.77
C PHE A 463 22.29 3.50 -19.83
N GLU A 464 23.20 2.56 -20.11
CA GLU A 464 23.01 1.59 -21.18
C GLU A 464 21.87 0.60 -20.83
N PHE A 465 20.83 0.56 -21.68
CA PHE A 465 19.68 -0.33 -21.47
C PHE A 465 20.07 -1.81 -21.36
N LYS A 466 21.14 -2.23 -22.05
CA LYS A 466 21.67 -3.60 -21.97
C LYS A 466 22.00 -4.03 -20.54
N GLU A 467 22.49 -3.12 -19.71
CA GLU A 467 22.79 -3.39 -18.30
C GLU A 467 21.49 -3.49 -17.47
N LEU A 468 20.44 -2.74 -17.85
CA LEU A 468 19.14 -2.76 -17.17
C LEU A 468 18.33 -4.04 -17.40
N LEU A 469 18.63 -4.81 -18.44
CA LEU A 469 17.99 -6.11 -18.69
C LEU A 469 18.07 -7.04 -17.48
N VAL A 470 19.15 -6.95 -16.70
CA VAL A 470 19.32 -7.71 -15.46
C VAL A 470 18.24 -7.37 -14.43
N LEU A 471 17.87 -6.09 -14.30
CA LEU A 471 16.82 -5.67 -13.36
C LEU A 471 15.44 -6.17 -13.77
N LEU A 472 15.14 -6.16 -15.08
CA LEU A 472 13.86 -6.65 -15.60
C LEU A 472 13.60 -8.10 -15.19
N ASP A 473 14.64 -8.93 -15.11
CA ASP A 473 14.51 -10.33 -14.67
C ASP A 473 14.10 -10.49 -13.20
N TYR A 474 14.38 -9.48 -12.38
CA TYR A 474 14.15 -9.46 -10.94
C TYR A 474 12.92 -8.62 -10.54
N ILE A 475 12.35 -7.86 -11.48
CA ILE A 475 11.14 -7.09 -11.25
C ILE A 475 9.90 -8.02 -11.31
N PRO A 476 9.02 -7.98 -10.29
CA PRO A 476 7.75 -8.70 -10.32
C PRO A 476 6.92 -8.31 -11.56
N HIS A 477 6.28 -9.30 -12.20
CA HIS A 477 5.59 -9.07 -13.47
C HIS A 477 4.46 -8.03 -13.39
N ASN A 478 3.78 -7.89 -12.25
CA ASN A 478 2.75 -6.87 -12.03
C ASN A 478 3.31 -5.44 -11.91
N GLN A 479 4.60 -5.29 -11.64
CA GLN A 479 5.29 -3.98 -11.58
C GLN A 479 5.79 -3.53 -12.96
N LEU A 480 5.85 -4.43 -13.96
CA LEU A 480 6.28 -4.09 -15.32
C LEU A 480 5.34 -3.09 -16.01
N LYS A 481 4.08 -2.97 -15.55
CA LYS A 481 3.14 -1.93 -16.03
C LYS A 481 3.64 -0.50 -15.81
N TYR A 482 4.53 -0.29 -14.83
CA TYR A 482 5.12 1.02 -14.55
C TYR A 482 6.36 1.33 -15.42
N ILE A 483 6.86 0.36 -16.18
CA ILE A 483 8.09 0.49 -16.97
C ILE A 483 7.78 0.39 -18.46
N VAL A 484 7.08 -0.66 -18.86
CA VAL A 484 6.90 -1.06 -20.26
C VAL A 484 6.30 0.05 -21.15
N PRO A 485 5.30 0.85 -20.70
CA PRO A 485 4.76 1.94 -21.50
C PRO A 485 5.77 3.02 -21.90
N TYR A 486 6.90 3.13 -21.18
CA TYR A 486 7.91 4.18 -21.39
C TYR A 486 9.15 3.70 -22.17
N LEU A 487 9.23 2.40 -22.47
CA LEU A 487 10.33 1.84 -23.25
C LEU A 487 10.25 2.31 -24.70
N THR A 488 11.41 2.58 -25.32
CA THR A 488 11.45 2.83 -26.77
C THR A 488 11.52 1.54 -27.56
N LEU A 489 11.29 1.64 -28.87
CA LEU A 489 11.43 0.51 -29.79
C LEU A 489 12.81 -0.16 -29.73
N GLU A 490 13.89 0.63 -29.63
CA GLU A 490 15.26 0.08 -29.58
C GLU A 490 15.44 -0.79 -28.33
N ASP A 491 15.00 -0.28 -27.17
CA ASP A 491 15.09 -0.97 -25.89
C ASP A 491 14.21 -2.23 -25.88
N ALA A 492 12.98 -2.14 -26.37
CA ALA A 492 12.08 -3.28 -26.49
C ALA A 492 12.68 -4.39 -27.39
N ASN A 493 13.33 -4.02 -28.50
CA ASN A 493 14.03 -4.97 -29.36
C ASN A 493 15.23 -5.62 -28.65
N MET A 494 16.02 -4.85 -27.91
CA MET A 494 17.12 -5.40 -27.11
C MET A 494 16.63 -6.40 -26.07
N TRP A 495 15.51 -6.09 -25.41
CA TRP A 495 14.88 -7.00 -24.44
C TRP A 495 14.37 -8.28 -25.10
N PHE A 496 13.82 -8.18 -26.31
CA PHE A 496 13.38 -9.34 -27.08
C PHE A 496 14.52 -10.25 -27.54
N GLU A 497 15.66 -9.70 -27.95
CA GLU A 497 16.83 -10.51 -28.29
C GLU A 497 17.41 -11.25 -27.08
N ASP A 498 17.41 -10.61 -25.91
CA ASP A 498 17.79 -11.26 -24.66
C ASP A 498 16.82 -12.39 -24.28
N LEU A 499 15.51 -12.17 -24.43
CA LEU A 499 14.47 -13.19 -24.26
C LEU A 499 14.72 -14.42 -25.17
N LYS A 500 15.00 -14.21 -26.46
CA LYS A 500 15.30 -15.30 -27.42
C LYS A 500 16.48 -16.15 -26.96
N ASN A 501 17.50 -15.52 -26.38
CA ASN A 501 18.70 -16.22 -25.90
C ASN A 501 18.44 -17.03 -24.62
N LYS A 502 17.65 -16.48 -23.70
CA LYS A 502 17.26 -17.15 -22.45
C LYS A 502 16.26 -18.29 -22.68
N TYR A 503 15.36 -18.16 -23.65
CA TYR A 503 14.34 -19.19 -23.93
C TYR A 503 14.98 -20.50 -24.39
N LYS A 504 16.09 -20.42 -25.15
CA LYS A 504 16.91 -21.58 -25.53
C LYS A 504 17.48 -22.37 -24.34
N LYS A 505 17.46 -21.81 -23.13
CA LYS A 505 17.99 -22.42 -21.89
C LYS A 505 16.90 -22.94 -20.94
N ASN A 506 15.60 -22.86 -21.30
CA ASN A 506 14.44 -23.26 -20.46
C ASN A 506 14.28 -22.47 -19.13
N GLU A 507 14.69 -21.20 -19.07
CA GLU A 507 14.75 -20.42 -17.82
C GLU A 507 13.62 -19.35 -17.65
N ILE A 508 12.54 -19.37 -18.45
CA ILE A 508 11.60 -18.22 -18.53
C ILE A 508 10.14 -18.55 -18.17
N ASN A 509 9.54 -17.65 -17.39
CA ASN A 509 8.11 -17.59 -17.05
C ASN A 509 7.29 -16.95 -18.20
N TYR A 510 6.18 -17.56 -18.62
CA TYR A 510 5.32 -17.08 -19.71
C TYR A 510 4.78 -15.65 -19.51
N LYS A 511 4.56 -15.22 -18.26
CA LYS A 511 4.11 -13.85 -17.95
C LYS A 511 5.14 -12.81 -18.37
N TYR A 512 6.42 -13.11 -18.21
CA TYR A 512 7.52 -12.24 -18.64
C TYR A 512 7.58 -12.10 -20.16
N VAL A 513 7.39 -13.21 -20.88
CA VAL A 513 7.32 -13.19 -22.35
C VAL A 513 6.18 -12.29 -22.83
N THR A 514 5.03 -12.36 -22.17
CA THR A 514 3.84 -11.56 -22.50
C THR A 514 4.15 -10.06 -22.42
N TRP A 515 4.85 -9.60 -21.38
CA TRP A 515 5.28 -8.20 -21.25
C TRP A 515 6.29 -7.75 -22.32
N VAL A 516 7.24 -8.61 -22.70
CA VAL A 516 8.20 -8.31 -23.79
C VAL A 516 7.46 -8.13 -25.13
N LEU A 517 6.52 -9.02 -25.43
CA LEU A 517 5.71 -8.93 -26.64
C LEU A 517 4.86 -7.66 -26.63
N TYR A 518 4.23 -7.33 -25.49
CA TYR A 518 3.48 -6.11 -25.33
C TYR A 518 4.34 -4.85 -25.54
N ALA A 519 5.56 -4.81 -25.01
CA ALA A 519 6.51 -3.70 -25.21
C ALA A 519 6.84 -3.48 -26.69
N LEU A 520 7.05 -4.56 -27.46
CA LEU A 520 7.28 -4.48 -28.90
C LEU A 520 6.05 -4.02 -29.65
N LEU A 521 4.86 -4.49 -29.28
CA LEU A 521 3.61 -4.11 -29.93
C LEU A 521 3.29 -2.64 -29.72
N LEU A 522 3.48 -2.11 -28.51
CA LEU A 522 3.31 -0.69 -28.19
C LEU A 522 4.17 0.23 -29.07
N ASN A 523 5.38 -0.22 -29.39
CA ASN A 523 6.38 0.53 -30.14
C ASN A 523 6.47 0.13 -31.61
N CYS A 524 5.62 -0.79 -32.08
CA CYS A 524 5.75 -1.38 -33.41
C CYS A 524 5.49 -0.33 -34.50
N ASN A 525 6.45 -0.20 -35.42
CA ASN A 525 6.37 0.70 -36.56
C ASN A 525 6.69 0.02 -37.90
N SER A 526 6.83 -1.31 -37.92
CA SER A 526 7.22 -2.06 -39.11
C SER A 526 6.59 -3.45 -39.18
N LYS A 527 6.46 -3.97 -40.41
CA LYS A 527 6.00 -5.34 -40.67
C LYS A 527 7.04 -6.37 -40.20
N GLU A 528 8.32 -6.00 -40.23
CA GLU A 528 9.45 -6.82 -39.82
C GLU A 528 9.35 -7.17 -38.34
N THR A 529 9.01 -6.21 -37.48
CA THR A 529 8.78 -6.48 -36.04
C THR A 529 7.67 -7.51 -35.82
N ILE A 530 6.55 -7.38 -36.54
CA ILE A 530 5.45 -8.36 -36.45
C ILE A 530 5.88 -9.74 -36.94
N LYS A 531 6.62 -9.81 -38.06
CA LYS A 531 7.17 -11.08 -38.58
C LYS A 531 8.07 -11.74 -37.54
N ASP A 532 8.92 -10.99 -36.86
CA ASP A 532 9.83 -11.54 -35.85
C ASP A 532 9.10 -12.04 -34.61
N ILE A 533 8.07 -11.35 -34.14
CA ILE A 533 7.19 -11.81 -33.06
C ILE A 533 6.50 -13.13 -33.44
N ILE A 534 5.90 -13.18 -34.62
CA ILE A 534 5.19 -14.38 -35.11
C ILE A 534 6.17 -15.53 -35.28
N ASN A 535 7.35 -15.31 -35.86
CA ASN A 535 8.38 -16.34 -36.01
C ASN A 535 8.86 -16.87 -34.65
N PHE A 536 9.02 -15.99 -33.65
CA PHE A 536 9.40 -16.40 -32.31
C PHE A 536 8.34 -17.29 -31.65
N LEU A 537 7.06 -16.90 -31.70
CA LEU A 537 5.94 -17.70 -31.18
C LEU A 537 5.71 -18.99 -31.96
N TYR A 538 6.02 -18.97 -33.26
CA TYR A 538 5.98 -20.17 -34.08
C TYR A 538 6.99 -21.21 -33.61
N ILE A 539 8.22 -20.79 -33.29
CA ILE A 539 9.27 -21.70 -32.80
C ILE A 539 8.98 -22.13 -31.36
N ASN A 540 8.48 -21.21 -30.53
CA ASN A 540 8.34 -21.38 -29.10
C ASN A 540 6.86 -21.37 -28.70
N TYR A 541 6.30 -22.54 -28.40
CA TYR A 541 4.90 -22.61 -27.94
C TYR A 541 4.78 -22.00 -26.54
N ILE A 542 3.94 -20.97 -26.42
CA ILE A 542 3.67 -20.26 -25.16
C ILE A 542 2.19 -20.40 -24.85
N TYR A 543 1.89 -21.01 -23.71
CA TYR A 543 0.54 -21.13 -23.20
C TYR A 543 0.28 -20.05 -22.15
N SER A 544 -0.87 -19.37 -22.25
CA SER A 544 -1.33 -18.39 -21.26
C SER A 544 -2.83 -18.54 -21.05
N GLU A 545 -3.23 -18.89 -19.83
CA GLU A 545 -4.63 -19.06 -19.43
C GLU A 545 -5.35 -17.72 -19.27
N ARG A 546 -4.65 -16.68 -18.78
CA ARG A 546 -5.21 -15.34 -18.55
C ARG A 546 -4.18 -14.25 -18.88
N ILE A 547 -4.64 -13.23 -19.61
CA ILE A 547 -3.93 -11.96 -19.79
C ILE A 547 -4.78 -10.89 -19.11
N ASP A 548 -4.24 -10.22 -18.08
CA ASP A 548 -4.90 -9.08 -17.44
C ASP A 548 -4.90 -7.89 -18.39
N LYS A 549 -5.97 -7.78 -19.19
CA LYS A 549 -6.14 -6.73 -20.20
C LYS A 549 -6.13 -5.33 -19.59
N ASP A 550 -6.62 -5.19 -18.36
CA ASP A 550 -6.63 -3.92 -17.63
C ASP A 550 -5.21 -3.41 -17.31
N GLU A 551 -4.22 -4.31 -17.21
CA GLU A 551 -2.82 -3.94 -16.99
C GLU A 551 -2.02 -3.71 -18.29
N MET A 552 -2.53 -4.17 -19.44
CA MET A 552 -1.87 -4.09 -20.75
C MET A 552 -2.77 -3.43 -21.83
N PRO A 553 -3.17 -2.16 -21.65
CA PRO A 553 -4.04 -1.48 -22.61
C PRO A 553 -3.36 -1.29 -23.97
N PHE A 554 -3.90 -1.91 -25.02
CA PHE A 554 -3.38 -1.81 -26.39
C PHE A 554 -4.43 -1.36 -27.41
N GLU A 555 -4.06 -0.42 -28.27
CA GLU A 555 -4.91 0.03 -29.38
C GLU A 555 -4.50 -0.66 -30.69
N PHE A 556 -5.20 -1.75 -31.05
CA PHE A 556 -4.89 -2.57 -32.23
C PHE A 556 -4.71 -1.78 -33.53
N LYS A 557 -5.54 -0.75 -33.71
CA LYS A 557 -5.54 0.10 -34.90
C LYS A 557 -4.16 0.68 -35.25
N LYS A 558 -3.28 0.88 -34.27
CA LYS A 558 -1.91 1.40 -34.48
C LYS A 558 -1.05 0.50 -35.36
N ILE A 559 -1.31 -0.81 -35.36
CA ILE A 559 -0.48 -1.80 -36.05
C ILE A 559 -1.30 -2.65 -37.03
N ALA A 560 -2.60 -2.39 -37.18
CA ALA A 560 -3.54 -3.23 -37.92
C ALA A 560 -3.04 -3.52 -39.34
N ASP A 561 -2.64 -2.51 -40.11
CA ASP A 561 -2.16 -2.67 -41.49
C ASP A 561 -0.94 -3.60 -41.58
N TYR A 562 0.04 -3.41 -40.68
CA TYR A 562 1.24 -4.24 -40.64
C TYR A 562 0.91 -5.67 -40.19
N PHE A 563 0.07 -5.79 -39.17
CA PHE A 563 -0.33 -7.07 -38.63
C PHE A 563 -1.08 -7.90 -39.65
N TRP A 564 -2.11 -7.34 -40.30
CA TRP A 564 -2.93 -8.06 -41.26
C TRP A 564 -2.14 -8.50 -42.47
N GLU A 565 -1.30 -7.63 -43.03
CA GLU A 565 -0.47 -8.01 -44.16
C GLU A 565 0.48 -9.15 -43.82
N VAL A 566 1.12 -9.12 -42.65
CA VAL A 566 2.00 -10.22 -42.25
C VAL A 566 1.18 -11.48 -41.99
N TYR A 567 0.14 -11.39 -41.16
CA TYR A 567 -0.69 -12.52 -40.75
C TYR A 567 -1.31 -13.26 -41.95
N PHE A 568 -1.89 -12.54 -42.90
CA PHE A 568 -2.51 -13.13 -44.10
C PHE A 568 -1.51 -13.59 -45.17
N ASN A 569 -0.25 -13.15 -45.14
CA ASN A 569 0.80 -13.68 -46.02
C ASN A 569 1.60 -14.86 -45.41
N LEU A 570 1.37 -15.22 -44.14
CA LEU A 570 2.03 -16.38 -43.52
C LEU A 570 1.57 -17.70 -44.17
N LYS A 571 2.54 -18.55 -44.54
CA LYS A 571 2.33 -19.93 -45.01
C LYS A 571 2.48 -20.94 -43.87
N CYS A 572 1.82 -20.70 -42.74
CA CYS A 572 2.11 -21.38 -41.49
C CYS A 572 1.08 -22.48 -41.18
N GLU A 573 1.54 -23.72 -40.96
CA GLU A 573 0.68 -24.88 -40.66
C GLU A 573 0.23 -24.96 -39.18
N HIS A 574 0.79 -24.13 -38.29
CA HIS A 574 0.55 -24.20 -36.84
C HIS A 574 0.08 -22.85 -36.26
N LEU A 575 -0.98 -22.30 -36.82
CA LEU A 575 -1.55 -20.99 -36.44
C LEU A 575 -1.96 -20.92 -34.95
N PHE A 576 -2.29 -22.04 -34.31
CA PHE A 576 -2.65 -22.11 -32.88
C PHE A 576 -1.53 -21.60 -31.94
N ARG A 577 -0.26 -21.61 -32.38
CA ARG A 577 0.86 -21.07 -31.60
C ARG A 577 0.82 -19.54 -31.43
N LEU A 578 -0.05 -18.86 -32.17
CA LEU A 578 -0.23 -17.40 -32.11
C LEU A 578 -1.29 -16.95 -31.10
N GLU A 579 -1.88 -17.87 -30.33
CA GLU A 579 -2.99 -17.59 -29.42
C GLU A 579 -2.71 -16.42 -28.45
N VAL A 580 -1.53 -16.40 -27.83
CA VAL A 580 -1.09 -15.35 -26.89
C VAL A 580 -1.04 -13.98 -27.57
N LEU A 581 -0.45 -13.90 -28.77
CA LEU A 581 -0.41 -12.67 -29.56
C LEU A 581 -1.82 -12.18 -29.87
N LEU A 582 -2.69 -13.08 -30.34
CA LEU A 582 -4.08 -12.71 -30.63
C LEU A 582 -4.86 -12.31 -29.37
N LYS A 583 -4.49 -12.77 -28.17
CA LYS A 583 -5.13 -12.35 -26.90
C LYS A 583 -4.69 -10.93 -26.51
N LEU A 584 -3.41 -10.59 -26.73
CA LEU A 584 -2.85 -9.25 -26.50
C LEU A 584 -3.43 -8.19 -27.44
N LEU A 585 -3.61 -8.53 -28.71
CA LEU A 585 -4.02 -7.57 -29.73
C LEU A 585 -5.46 -7.05 -29.54
N ASN A 586 -6.30 -7.78 -28.81
CA ASN A 586 -7.70 -7.40 -28.55
C ASN A 586 -8.47 -6.94 -29.80
N VAL A 587 -8.32 -7.70 -30.90
CA VAL A 587 -8.94 -7.40 -32.20
C VAL A 587 -10.46 -7.33 -32.05
N SER A 588 -11.09 -6.27 -32.55
CA SER A 588 -12.54 -6.11 -32.49
C SER A 588 -13.25 -6.72 -33.71
N LEU A 589 -14.57 -6.94 -33.60
CA LEU A 589 -15.40 -7.33 -34.74
C LEU A 589 -15.34 -6.28 -35.88
N PHE A 590 -15.21 -5.00 -35.54
CA PHE A 590 -15.09 -3.93 -36.53
C PHE A 590 -13.83 -4.11 -37.40
N ASP A 591 -12.69 -4.37 -36.76
CA ASP A 591 -11.41 -4.58 -37.46
C ASP A 591 -11.47 -5.82 -38.37
N LEU A 592 -12.12 -6.89 -37.93
CA LEU A 592 -12.33 -8.09 -38.74
C LEU A 592 -13.22 -7.83 -39.95
N LYS A 593 -14.31 -7.07 -39.80
CA LYS A 593 -15.19 -6.70 -40.92
C LYS A 593 -14.47 -5.87 -41.96
N GLU A 594 -13.59 -4.96 -41.54
CA GLU A 594 -12.79 -4.13 -42.44
C GLU A 594 -11.77 -4.99 -43.21
N VAL A 595 -11.07 -5.91 -42.53
CA VAL A 595 -10.01 -6.69 -43.15
C VAL A 595 -10.53 -7.73 -44.15
N ILE A 596 -11.75 -8.25 -43.98
CA ILE A 596 -12.39 -9.19 -44.91
C ILE A 596 -12.54 -8.60 -46.32
N LEU A 597 -12.72 -7.28 -46.42
CA LEU A 597 -12.79 -6.58 -47.71
C LEU A 597 -11.47 -6.69 -48.49
N THR A 598 -10.35 -6.87 -47.80
CA THR A 598 -9.01 -6.99 -48.38
C THR A 598 -8.54 -8.45 -48.50
N TYR A 599 -8.83 -9.27 -47.48
CA TYR A 599 -8.52 -10.70 -47.44
C TYR A 599 -9.81 -11.52 -47.29
N PRO A 600 -10.47 -11.89 -48.40
CA PRO A 600 -11.73 -12.62 -48.36
C PRO A 600 -11.65 -13.93 -47.57
N ILE A 601 -12.73 -14.25 -46.83
CA ILE A 601 -12.83 -15.45 -45.97
C ILE A 601 -12.60 -16.73 -46.77
N GLU A 602 -13.24 -16.85 -47.94
CA GLU A 602 -13.14 -18.01 -48.85
C GLU A 602 -11.69 -18.46 -49.12
N ASN A 603 -10.74 -17.52 -49.14
CA ASN A 603 -9.33 -17.77 -49.45
C ASN A 603 -8.46 -17.94 -48.20
N ASN A 604 -8.99 -17.70 -46.99
CA ASN A 604 -8.21 -17.61 -45.76
C ASN A 604 -8.92 -18.24 -44.54
N ILE A 605 -9.77 -19.24 -44.75
CA ILE A 605 -10.64 -19.85 -43.73
C ILE A 605 -9.86 -20.22 -42.44
N ASP A 606 -8.73 -20.93 -42.57
CA ASP A 606 -7.90 -21.39 -41.43
C ASP A 606 -7.42 -20.25 -40.52
N LYS A 607 -7.24 -19.06 -41.09
CA LYS A 607 -6.78 -17.86 -40.38
C LYS A 607 -7.92 -17.22 -39.60
N TYR A 608 -9.09 -17.09 -40.21
CA TYR A 608 -10.27 -16.57 -39.53
C TYR A 608 -10.73 -17.48 -38.38
N LEU A 609 -10.56 -18.80 -38.51
CA LEU A 609 -10.87 -19.75 -37.44
C LEU A 609 -10.08 -19.51 -36.14
N GLN A 610 -8.92 -18.85 -36.17
CA GLN A 610 -8.14 -18.54 -34.97
C GLN A 610 -8.75 -17.44 -34.08
N PHE A 611 -9.71 -16.69 -34.63
CA PHE A 611 -10.43 -15.65 -33.89
C PHE A 611 -11.71 -16.18 -33.23
N ARG A 612 -12.06 -17.45 -33.46
CA ARG A 612 -13.15 -18.11 -32.73
C ARG A 612 -12.83 -18.11 -31.24
N ASN A 613 -13.85 -17.92 -30.41
CA ASN A 613 -13.76 -17.82 -28.95
C ASN A 613 -13.02 -16.57 -28.42
N LYS A 614 -12.70 -15.58 -29.27
CA LYS A 614 -12.14 -14.29 -28.81
C LYS A 614 -13.18 -13.41 -28.15
N SER A 615 -14.37 -13.38 -28.74
CA SER A 615 -15.56 -12.73 -28.23
C SER A 615 -16.80 -13.32 -28.90
N LYS A 616 -17.93 -13.26 -28.21
CA LYS A 616 -19.19 -13.86 -28.66
C LYS A 616 -19.67 -13.28 -30.00
N ASP A 617 -19.50 -11.98 -30.20
CA ASP A 617 -19.88 -11.26 -31.41
C ASP A 617 -19.00 -11.63 -32.63
N ILE A 618 -17.70 -11.88 -32.44
CA ILE A 618 -16.81 -12.38 -33.51
C ILE A 618 -17.18 -13.81 -33.88
N GLU A 619 -17.44 -14.66 -32.89
CA GLU A 619 -17.82 -16.05 -33.13
C GLU A 619 -19.16 -16.16 -33.89
N GLU A 620 -20.18 -15.43 -33.44
CA GLU A 620 -21.48 -15.38 -34.12
C GLU A 620 -21.34 -14.88 -35.56
N PHE A 621 -20.51 -13.86 -35.81
CA PHE A 621 -20.27 -13.33 -37.14
C PHE A 621 -19.55 -14.33 -38.06
N LEU A 622 -18.53 -15.04 -37.58
CA LEU A 622 -17.80 -16.02 -38.40
C LEU A 622 -18.63 -17.26 -38.71
N LEU A 623 -19.50 -17.70 -37.79
CA LEU A 623 -20.39 -18.85 -38.00
C LEU A 623 -21.54 -18.57 -38.98
N GLN A 624 -21.82 -17.30 -39.27
CA GLN A 624 -22.79 -16.90 -40.30
C GLN A 624 -22.23 -16.98 -41.74
N ASP A 625 -20.91 -17.19 -41.92
CA ASP A 625 -20.30 -17.31 -43.24
C ASP A 625 -20.38 -18.74 -43.78
N GLU A 626 -21.00 -18.90 -44.95
CA GLU A 626 -21.24 -20.20 -45.60
C GLU A 626 -19.95 -20.98 -45.88
N ASN A 627 -18.81 -20.30 -46.11
CA ASN A 627 -17.53 -20.99 -46.38
C ASN A 627 -16.93 -21.57 -45.10
N ILE A 628 -17.02 -20.86 -43.97
CA ILE A 628 -16.56 -21.36 -42.66
C ILE A 628 -17.43 -22.54 -42.22
N GLU A 629 -18.75 -22.43 -42.34
CA GLU A 629 -19.68 -23.51 -42.03
C GLU A 629 -19.36 -24.78 -42.84
N LYS A 630 -19.21 -24.62 -44.16
CA LYS A 630 -18.86 -25.72 -45.07
C LYS A 630 -17.51 -26.34 -44.73
N TYR A 631 -16.50 -25.53 -44.43
CA TYR A 631 -15.17 -26.02 -44.04
C TYR A 631 -15.23 -26.85 -42.76
N LEU A 632 -15.96 -26.41 -41.73
CA LEU A 632 -16.11 -27.15 -40.48
C LEU A 632 -16.82 -28.50 -40.72
N LEU A 633 -17.88 -28.51 -41.54
CA LEU A 633 -18.58 -29.73 -41.93
C LEU A 633 -17.67 -30.70 -42.69
N ASP A 634 -16.84 -30.19 -43.59
CA ASP A 634 -15.92 -31.01 -44.39
C ASP A 634 -14.72 -31.51 -43.57
N ALA A 635 -14.17 -30.70 -42.65
CA ALA A 635 -13.15 -31.11 -41.69
C ALA A 635 -13.68 -32.22 -40.75
N GLU A 636 -14.93 -32.12 -40.32
CA GLU A 636 -15.58 -33.16 -39.51
C GLU A 636 -15.75 -34.47 -40.30
N LYS A 637 -16.12 -34.40 -41.58
CA LYS A 637 -16.16 -35.56 -42.48
C LYS A 637 -14.78 -36.18 -42.69
N GLN A 638 -13.74 -35.37 -42.90
CA GLN A 638 -12.36 -35.84 -43.06
C GLN A 638 -11.83 -36.49 -41.79
N ARG A 639 -12.08 -35.91 -40.61
CA ARG A 639 -11.74 -36.53 -39.33
C ARG A 639 -12.38 -37.92 -39.21
N LYS A 640 -13.67 -38.04 -39.54
CA LYS A 640 -14.41 -39.32 -39.56
C LYS A 640 -13.85 -40.32 -40.58
N MET A 641 -13.20 -39.86 -41.67
CA MET A 641 -12.52 -40.72 -42.65
C MET A 641 -11.10 -41.14 -42.23
N GLN A 642 -10.28 -40.22 -41.70
CA GLN A 642 -8.94 -40.54 -41.20
C GLN A 642 -8.99 -41.49 -39.99
N GLU A 643 -10.00 -41.31 -39.14
CA GLU A 643 -10.31 -42.24 -38.05
C GLU A 643 -10.64 -43.65 -38.59
N LYS A 644 -11.32 -43.76 -39.75
CA LYS A 644 -11.52 -45.06 -40.42
C LYS A 644 -10.21 -45.65 -40.98
N GLU A 645 -9.37 -44.86 -41.64
CA GLU A 645 -8.12 -45.35 -42.26
C GLU A 645 -7.04 -45.73 -41.23
N TRP A 646 -6.91 -44.98 -40.14
CA TRP A 646 -6.03 -45.30 -39.01
C TRP A 646 -6.41 -46.65 -38.37
N ASN A 647 -7.72 -46.90 -38.28
CA ASN A 647 -8.29 -48.14 -37.77
C ASN A 647 -8.09 -49.33 -38.71
N GLU A 648 -7.81 -49.11 -40.00
CA GLU A 648 -7.50 -50.17 -40.97
C GLU A 648 -6.00 -50.51 -41.03
N LYS A 649 -5.11 -49.54 -40.81
CA LYS A 649 -3.64 -49.69 -40.96
C LYS A 649 -2.92 -50.36 -39.79
N ASN A 650 -3.43 -50.23 -38.56
CA ASN A 650 -2.75 -50.72 -37.34
C ASN A 650 -3.20 -52.12 -36.90
N LYS A 651 -3.52 -53.00 -37.87
CA LYS A 651 -4.36 -54.20 -37.69
C LYS A 651 -3.80 -55.27 -36.72
N ASP A 652 -2.48 -55.33 -36.51
CA ASP A 652 -1.84 -56.32 -35.61
C ASP A 652 -1.59 -55.80 -34.18
N LEU A 653 -1.48 -54.47 -33.97
CA LEU A 653 -1.56 -53.86 -32.63
C LEU A 653 -3.02 -53.73 -32.15
N LEU A 654 -3.96 -53.92 -33.07
CA LEU A 654 -5.40 -53.72 -32.90
C LEU A 654 -6.12 -54.93 -32.27
N GLN A 655 -5.50 -56.08 -32.05
CA GLN A 655 -6.26 -57.20 -31.45
C GLN A 655 -6.64 -56.93 -29.99
N THR A 656 -5.87 -56.11 -29.27
CA THR A 656 -6.20 -55.65 -27.91
C THR A 656 -6.97 -54.31 -27.89
N SER A 657 -6.87 -53.51 -28.97
CA SER A 657 -7.50 -52.18 -29.07
C SER A 657 -8.85 -52.18 -29.80
N GLN A 658 -9.12 -53.12 -30.73
CA GLN A 658 -10.42 -53.27 -31.41
C GLN A 658 -11.50 -53.73 -30.45
N GLU A 659 -11.19 -54.64 -29.51
CA GLU A 659 -12.17 -55.02 -28.49
C GLU A 659 -12.53 -53.85 -27.56
N GLN A 660 -11.65 -52.87 -27.38
CA GLN A 660 -11.93 -51.66 -26.59
C GLN A 660 -12.61 -50.56 -27.41
N GLU A 661 -12.21 -50.33 -28.66
CA GLU A 661 -12.86 -49.33 -29.54
C GLU A 661 -14.25 -49.77 -30.01
N GLU A 662 -14.47 -51.05 -30.32
CA GLU A 662 -15.79 -51.55 -30.72
C GLU A 662 -16.75 -51.52 -29.51
N LYS A 663 -16.25 -51.84 -28.29
CA LYS A 663 -16.98 -51.58 -27.04
C LYS A 663 -17.26 -50.09 -26.83
N THR A 664 -16.31 -49.20 -27.11
CA THR A 664 -16.47 -47.74 -26.90
C THR A 664 -17.39 -47.11 -27.95
N LYS A 665 -17.42 -47.61 -29.18
CA LYS A 665 -18.29 -47.13 -30.26
C LYS A 665 -19.71 -47.68 -30.14
N ILE A 666 -19.87 -48.94 -29.73
CA ILE A 666 -21.16 -49.50 -29.30
C ILE A 666 -21.68 -48.74 -28.07
N PHE A 667 -20.80 -48.42 -27.12
CA PHE A 667 -21.12 -47.60 -25.95
C PHE A 667 -21.55 -46.17 -26.33
N LEU A 668 -20.81 -45.45 -27.18
CA LEU A 668 -21.16 -44.09 -27.62
C LEU A 668 -22.44 -44.05 -28.47
N ASN A 669 -22.64 -45.02 -29.36
CA ASN A 669 -23.87 -45.12 -30.14
C ASN A 669 -25.07 -45.48 -29.27
N SER A 670 -24.90 -46.42 -28.31
CA SER A 670 -25.96 -46.74 -27.35
C SER A 670 -26.25 -45.57 -26.41
N MET A 671 -25.26 -44.76 -26.01
CA MET A 671 -25.46 -43.56 -25.20
C MET A 671 -26.15 -42.42 -25.98
N ASN A 672 -25.81 -42.19 -27.25
CA ASN A 672 -26.53 -41.21 -28.08
C ASN A 672 -27.95 -41.67 -28.43
N GLN A 673 -28.15 -42.97 -28.66
CA GLN A 673 -29.48 -43.53 -28.84
C GLN A 673 -30.30 -43.43 -27.56
N LEU A 674 -29.71 -43.77 -26.40
CA LEU A 674 -30.31 -43.57 -25.08
C LEU A 674 -30.67 -42.10 -24.82
N TYR A 675 -29.84 -41.15 -25.26
CA TYR A 675 -30.11 -39.71 -25.16
C TYR A 675 -31.36 -39.32 -25.95
N HIS A 676 -31.41 -39.67 -27.25
CA HIS A 676 -32.53 -39.36 -28.11
C HIS A 676 -33.83 -40.07 -27.66
N ASP A 677 -33.74 -41.34 -27.27
CA ASP A 677 -34.88 -42.10 -26.73
C ASP A 677 -35.39 -41.48 -25.43
N SER A 678 -34.47 -41.02 -24.55
CA SER A 678 -34.83 -40.36 -23.29
C SER A 678 -35.50 -39.00 -23.53
N ILE A 679 -35.05 -38.19 -24.51
CA ILE A 679 -35.71 -36.93 -24.90
C ILE A 679 -37.09 -37.20 -25.50
N PHE A 680 -37.18 -38.20 -26.39
CA PHE A 680 -38.42 -38.55 -27.08
C PHE A 680 -39.49 -39.00 -26.09
N HIS A 681 -39.16 -39.93 -25.19
CA HIS A 681 -40.10 -40.47 -24.21
C HIS A 681 -40.32 -39.57 -23.00
N PHE A 682 -39.26 -39.00 -22.43
CA PHE A 682 -39.23 -38.14 -21.25
C PHE A 682 -40.29 -38.48 -20.18
N SER A 683 -40.40 -39.76 -19.84
CA SER A 683 -41.52 -40.26 -19.03
C SER A 683 -41.06 -40.86 -17.71
N THR A 684 -39.85 -41.41 -17.66
CA THR A 684 -39.31 -42.07 -16.47
C THR A 684 -38.27 -41.19 -15.74
N LYS A 685 -37.98 -41.53 -14.48
CA LYS A 685 -36.89 -40.91 -13.70
C LYS A 685 -35.51 -41.16 -14.35
N GLN A 686 -35.34 -42.32 -15.00
CA GLN A 686 -34.10 -42.66 -15.67
C GLN A 686 -33.87 -41.80 -16.92
N ASP A 687 -34.92 -41.54 -17.71
CA ASP A 687 -34.82 -40.68 -18.90
C ASP A 687 -34.32 -39.28 -18.52
N PHE A 688 -34.84 -38.74 -17.41
CA PHE A 688 -34.45 -37.44 -16.87
C PHE A 688 -32.95 -37.37 -16.52
N TYR A 689 -32.43 -38.33 -15.76
CA TYR A 689 -31.01 -38.36 -15.40
C TYR A 689 -30.11 -38.66 -16.61
N ASN A 690 -30.55 -39.47 -17.56
CA ASN A 690 -29.80 -39.75 -18.79
C ASN A 690 -29.58 -38.48 -19.61
N ILE A 691 -30.61 -37.65 -19.77
CA ILE A 691 -30.53 -36.38 -20.49
C ILE A 691 -29.52 -35.46 -19.83
N PHE A 692 -29.70 -35.21 -18.52
CA PHE A 692 -28.84 -34.28 -17.80
C PHE A 692 -27.37 -34.73 -17.81
N ASN A 693 -27.10 -35.99 -17.47
CA ASN A 693 -25.73 -36.50 -17.36
C ASN A 693 -24.99 -36.48 -18.71
N LEU A 694 -25.70 -36.78 -19.81
CA LEU A 694 -25.10 -36.78 -21.14
C LEU A 694 -24.80 -35.38 -21.67
N ILE A 695 -25.62 -34.38 -21.31
CA ILE A 695 -25.33 -32.98 -21.62
C ILE A 695 -24.17 -32.48 -20.77
N TYR A 696 -24.22 -32.74 -19.46
CA TYR A 696 -23.19 -32.36 -18.50
C TYR A 696 -21.81 -32.90 -18.92
N GLN A 697 -21.71 -34.17 -19.30
CA GLN A 697 -20.47 -34.80 -19.79
C GLN A 697 -19.91 -34.14 -21.07
N LYS A 698 -20.75 -33.52 -21.91
CA LYS A 698 -20.35 -32.92 -23.19
C LYS A 698 -19.93 -31.45 -23.08
N THR A 699 -20.45 -30.72 -22.10
CA THR A 699 -20.36 -29.24 -22.06
C THR A 699 -19.61 -28.74 -20.84
N GLN A 700 -19.75 -29.39 -19.67
CA GLN A 700 -19.11 -29.05 -18.39
C GLN A 700 -19.39 -27.62 -17.84
N GLU A 701 -19.97 -26.70 -18.62
CA GLU A 701 -20.39 -25.35 -18.22
C GLU A 701 -21.92 -25.21 -18.08
N PHE A 702 -22.40 -24.69 -16.94
CA PHE A 702 -23.84 -24.62 -16.64
C PHE A 702 -24.66 -23.73 -17.58
N SER A 703 -24.08 -22.64 -18.08
CA SER A 703 -24.70 -21.78 -19.10
C SER A 703 -24.93 -22.51 -20.42
N GLU A 704 -23.98 -23.34 -20.84
CA GLU A 704 -24.09 -24.17 -22.04
C GLU A 704 -25.05 -25.34 -21.83
N ILE A 705 -25.04 -25.97 -20.64
CA ILE A 705 -26.02 -26.99 -20.27
C ILE A 705 -27.43 -26.42 -20.35
N ASP A 706 -27.66 -25.23 -19.80
CA ASP A 706 -28.97 -24.58 -19.81
C ASP A 706 -29.46 -24.32 -21.23
N LYS A 707 -28.58 -23.75 -22.06
CA LYS A 707 -28.87 -23.47 -23.47
C LYS A 707 -29.21 -24.77 -24.21
N LYS A 708 -28.42 -25.82 -24.02
CA LYS A 708 -28.58 -27.10 -24.71
C LYS A 708 -29.82 -27.87 -24.23
N LEU A 709 -30.15 -27.80 -22.94
CA LEU A 709 -31.41 -28.34 -22.42
C LEU A 709 -32.62 -27.61 -22.99
N LYS A 710 -32.56 -26.27 -23.12
CA LYS A 710 -33.63 -25.48 -23.75
C LYS A 710 -33.79 -25.80 -25.24
N GLU A 711 -32.68 -25.98 -25.94
CA GLU A 711 -32.65 -26.36 -27.36
C GLU A 711 -33.17 -27.79 -27.58
N ASP A 712 -32.71 -28.76 -26.80
CA ASP A 712 -33.01 -30.18 -27.03
C ASP A 712 -34.38 -30.62 -26.45
N LEU A 713 -34.86 -29.97 -25.39
CA LEU A 713 -36.16 -30.30 -24.77
C LEU A 713 -37.30 -29.40 -25.25
N GLU A 714 -37.00 -28.24 -25.83
CA GLU A 714 -37.97 -27.26 -26.34
C GLU A 714 -39.14 -27.02 -25.35
N ASP A 715 -40.34 -27.50 -25.68
CA ASP A 715 -41.57 -27.38 -24.89
C ASP A 715 -41.58 -28.22 -23.60
N LYS A 716 -40.72 -29.23 -23.49
CA LYS A 716 -40.54 -30.08 -22.30
C LYS A 716 -39.55 -29.50 -21.29
N TYR A 717 -38.83 -28.43 -21.61
CA TYR A 717 -37.85 -27.83 -20.70
C TYR A 717 -38.48 -27.36 -19.36
N PRO A 718 -39.65 -26.69 -19.31
CA PRO A 718 -40.30 -26.36 -18.04
C PRO A 718 -40.63 -27.60 -17.20
N LEU A 719 -41.08 -28.69 -17.84
CA LEU A 719 -41.35 -29.96 -17.17
C LEU A 719 -40.08 -30.60 -16.59
N PHE A 720 -38.94 -30.44 -17.26
CA PHE A 720 -37.64 -30.85 -16.76
C PHE A 720 -37.24 -30.07 -15.50
N ILE A 721 -37.44 -28.75 -15.50
CA ILE A 721 -37.17 -27.90 -14.32
C ILE A 721 -38.08 -28.29 -13.15
N ASP A 722 -39.37 -28.50 -13.40
CA ASP A 722 -40.32 -28.91 -12.36
C ASP A 722 -39.96 -30.28 -11.77
N LYS A 723 -39.53 -31.23 -12.62
CA LYS A 723 -39.05 -32.54 -12.19
C LYS A 723 -37.74 -32.45 -11.40
N ALA A 724 -36.81 -31.57 -11.78
CA ALA A 724 -35.60 -31.33 -11.01
C ALA A 724 -35.90 -30.73 -9.62
N LYS A 725 -36.87 -29.80 -9.54
CA LYS A 725 -37.40 -29.28 -8.27
C LYS A 725 -38.03 -30.40 -7.42
N GLU A 726 -38.80 -31.31 -8.03
CA GLU A 726 -39.42 -32.44 -7.32
C GLU A 726 -38.38 -33.47 -6.84
N GLU A 727 -37.36 -33.76 -7.65
CA GLU A 727 -36.26 -34.64 -7.29
C GLU A 727 -35.45 -34.09 -6.12
N PHE A 728 -35.17 -32.78 -6.09
CA PHE A 728 -34.52 -32.15 -4.94
C PHE A 728 -35.35 -32.29 -3.67
N LYS A 729 -36.68 -32.09 -3.74
CA LYS A 729 -37.57 -32.21 -2.57
C LYS A 729 -37.53 -33.61 -1.95
N HIS A 730 -37.41 -34.65 -2.79
CA HIS A 730 -37.37 -36.05 -2.36
C HIS A 730 -35.96 -36.63 -2.35
N ASP A 731 -34.92 -35.80 -2.43
CA ASP A 731 -33.55 -36.29 -2.49
C ASP A 731 -33.15 -37.01 -1.20
N ILE A 732 -32.60 -38.22 -1.38
CA ILE A 732 -31.96 -39.02 -0.34
C ILE A 732 -30.48 -39.26 -0.64
N SER A 733 -29.98 -38.79 -1.79
CA SER A 733 -28.60 -39.02 -2.21
C SER A 733 -27.60 -38.22 -1.38
N TYR A 734 -28.03 -37.11 -0.77
CA TYR A 734 -27.25 -36.37 0.22
C TYR A 734 -26.81 -37.24 1.41
N LEU A 735 -27.57 -38.27 1.80
CA LEU A 735 -27.16 -39.21 2.86
C LEU A 735 -25.92 -40.01 2.46
N LYS A 736 -25.82 -40.38 1.18
CA LYS A 736 -24.61 -41.05 0.66
C LYS A 736 -23.42 -40.09 0.62
N LEU A 737 -23.64 -38.82 0.31
CA LEU A 737 -22.59 -37.79 0.40
C LEU A 737 -22.06 -37.64 1.83
N LYS A 738 -22.95 -37.74 2.82
CA LYS A 738 -22.60 -37.75 4.25
C LYS A 738 -21.74 -38.97 4.62
N ASP A 739 -22.08 -40.15 4.12
CA ASP A 739 -21.37 -41.41 4.41
C ASP A 739 -19.99 -41.53 3.73
N GLU A 740 -19.77 -40.83 2.60
CA GLU A 740 -18.55 -40.93 1.78
C GLU A 740 -17.76 -39.60 1.67
N LEU A 741 -17.93 -38.70 2.63
CA LEU A 741 -17.46 -37.32 2.62
C LEU A 741 -15.97 -37.07 2.33
N ASN A 742 -15.06 -38.05 2.49
CA ASN A 742 -13.64 -37.95 2.11
C ASN A 742 -13.25 -38.68 0.80
N SER A 743 -14.20 -39.30 0.11
CA SER A 743 -13.91 -40.03 -1.13
C SER A 743 -13.66 -39.08 -2.30
N ASP A 744 -12.55 -39.26 -3.03
CA ASP A 744 -12.28 -38.54 -4.29
C ASP A 744 -13.24 -38.95 -5.43
N SER A 745 -14.00 -40.04 -5.26
CA SER A 745 -14.87 -40.62 -6.30
C SER A 745 -16.27 -39.99 -6.41
N LEU A 746 -16.60 -39.01 -5.56
CA LEU A 746 -17.95 -38.46 -5.45
C LEU A 746 -18.30 -37.43 -6.53
N SER A 747 -18.29 -37.87 -7.79
CA SER A 747 -19.02 -37.22 -8.87
C SER A 747 -20.46 -37.76 -8.92
N ASN A 748 -21.27 -37.44 -7.90
CA ASN A 748 -22.66 -37.88 -7.89
C ASN A 748 -23.49 -37.02 -8.85
N SER A 749 -24.10 -37.67 -9.85
CA SER A 749 -25.03 -37.07 -10.81
C SER A 749 -26.08 -36.10 -10.19
N PRO A 750 -26.71 -36.43 -9.03
CA PRO A 750 -27.60 -35.50 -8.34
C PRO A 750 -26.96 -34.17 -7.92
N THR A 751 -25.69 -34.18 -7.48
CA THR A 751 -25.00 -32.97 -7.05
C THR A 751 -24.87 -31.97 -8.19
N PHE A 752 -24.42 -32.41 -9.36
CA PHE A 752 -24.29 -31.53 -10.53
C PHE A 752 -25.65 -31.04 -11.02
N LEU A 753 -26.68 -31.90 -10.96
CA LEU A 753 -28.05 -31.52 -11.30
C LEU A 753 -28.57 -30.42 -10.39
N PHE A 754 -28.37 -30.53 -9.08
CA PHE A 754 -28.85 -29.53 -8.14
C PHE A 754 -28.02 -28.25 -8.21
N SER A 755 -26.70 -28.33 -8.37
CA SER A 755 -25.88 -27.14 -8.62
C SER A 755 -26.34 -26.38 -9.87
N TYR A 756 -26.60 -27.11 -10.97
CA TYR A 756 -27.20 -26.52 -12.17
C TYR A 756 -28.57 -25.89 -11.87
N LEU A 757 -29.46 -26.61 -11.18
CA LEU A 757 -30.80 -26.12 -10.82
C LEU A 757 -30.70 -24.79 -10.06
N PHE A 758 -29.88 -24.73 -9.00
CA PHE A 758 -29.74 -23.53 -8.18
C PHE A 758 -29.00 -22.37 -8.86
N GLU A 759 -28.26 -22.62 -9.95
CA GLU A 759 -27.65 -21.57 -10.77
C GLU A 759 -28.67 -20.86 -11.67
N ILE A 760 -29.68 -21.58 -12.15
CA ILE A 760 -30.66 -21.06 -13.11
C ILE A 760 -31.97 -20.57 -12.46
N LEU A 761 -32.26 -20.95 -11.22
CA LEU A 761 -33.46 -20.53 -10.51
C LEU A 761 -33.39 -19.05 -10.11
N THR A 762 -34.57 -18.42 -10.06
CA THR A 762 -34.72 -17.08 -9.49
C THR A 762 -34.60 -17.14 -7.97
N GLN A 763 -34.27 -16.02 -7.33
CA GLN A 763 -34.20 -15.93 -5.86
C GLN A 763 -35.51 -16.38 -5.18
N GLU A 764 -36.67 -16.02 -5.75
CA GLU A 764 -37.98 -16.44 -5.23
C GLU A 764 -38.19 -17.97 -5.34
N ASP A 765 -37.80 -18.57 -6.48
CA ASP A 765 -37.85 -20.02 -6.67
C ASP A 765 -36.95 -20.76 -5.67
N VAL A 766 -35.76 -20.21 -5.38
CA VAL A 766 -34.81 -20.79 -4.43
C VAL A 766 -35.41 -20.81 -3.02
N TYR A 767 -36.04 -19.73 -2.55
CA TYR A 767 -36.69 -19.72 -1.22
C TYR A 767 -37.92 -20.63 -1.16
N MET A 768 -38.67 -20.74 -2.25
CA MET A 768 -39.81 -21.67 -2.31
C MET A 768 -39.36 -23.13 -2.25
N LEU A 769 -38.20 -23.44 -2.83
CA LEU A 769 -37.63 -24.79 -2.83
C LEU A 769 -36.92 -25.12 -1.51
N VAL A 770 -36.22 -24.16 -0.91
CA VAL A 770 -35.51 -24.28 0.37
C VAL A 770 -36.27 -23.55 1.48
N ASN A 771 -37.42 -24.11 1.84
CA ASN A 771 -38.39 -23.48 2.75
C ASN A 771 -38.44 -24.11 4.16
N ASN A 772 -37.59 -25.11 4.44
CA ASN A 772 -37.48 -25.72 5.76
C ASN A 772 -36.06 -26.27 6.03
N LYS A 773 -35.83 -26.71 7.28
CA LYS A 773 -34.53 -27.23 7.75
C LYS A 773 -34.05 -28.46 6.97
N ASP A 774 -34.95 -29.36 6.57
CA ASP A 774 -34.63 -30.58 5.82
C ASP A 774 -34.17 -30.26 4.39
N SER A 775 -34.87 -29.35 3.71
CA SER A 775 -34.46 -28.86 2.39
C SER A 775 -33.13 -28.11 2.42
N PHE A 776 -32.83 -27.40 3.51
CA PHE A 776 -31.54 -26.73 3.68
C PHE A 776 -30.40 -27.72 3.95
N GLU A 777 -30.64 -28.79 4.72
CA GLU A 777 -29.65 -29.86 4.92
C GLU A 777 -29.27 -30.54 3.62
N LYS A 778 -30.26 -30.86 2.76
CA LYS A 778 -30.00 -31.42 1.42
C LYS A 778 -29.11 -30.49 0.61
N LEU A 779 -29.46 -29.21 0.55
CA LEU A 779 -28.66 -28.21 -0.18
C LEU A 779 -27.23 -28.15 0.35
N PHE A 780 -27.06 -28.05 1.68
CA PHE A 780 -25.75 -27.96 2.33
C PHE A 780 -24.81 -29.08 1.86
N TRP A 781 -25.25 -30.34 1.94
CA TRP A 781 -24.41 -31.49 1.59
C TRP A 781 -24.06 -31.56 0.09
N HIS A 782 -24.95 -31.11 -0.80
CA HIS A 782 -24.64 -30.99 -2.22
C HIS A 782 -23.68 -29.84 -2.53
N SER A 783 -23.78 -28.73 -1.79
CA SER A 783 -22.90 -27.55 -1.95
C SER A 783 -21.55 -27.67 -1.26
N TYR A 784 -21.38 -28.54 -0.26
CA TYR A 784 -20.22 -28.58 0.63
C TYR A 784 -18.86 -28.57 -0.10
N ARG A 785 -18.72 -29.38 -1.15
CA ARG A 785 -17.50 -29.43 -1.98
C ARG A 785 -17.52 -28.51 -3.20
N TYR A 786 -18.68 -28.01 -3.59
CA TYR A 786 -18.89 -27.28 -4.86
C TYR A 786 -19.53 -25.90 -4.65
N MET A 787 -19.27 -25.24 -3.52
CA MET A 787 -19.84 -23.92 -3.21
C MET A 787 -19.62 -22.88 -4.32
N ASN A 788 -18.53 -22.99 -5.09
CA ASN A 788 -18.20 -22.10 -6.20
C ASN A 788 -19.06 -22.33 -7.47
N GLN A 789 -19.92 -23.35 -7.49
CA GLN A 789 -20.77 -23.70 -8.63
C GLN A 789 -22.24 -23.28 -8.42
N MET A 790 -22.55 -22.62 -7.31
CA MET A 790 -23.85 -22.02 -7.04
C MET A 790 -23.65 -20.51 -6.89
N ARG A 791 -24.67 -19.71 -7.22
CA ARG A 791 -24.71 -18.29 -6.85
C ARG A 791 -24.53 -18.13 -5.34
N GLU A 792 -23.34 -17.67 -4.97
CA GLU A 792 -22.87 -17.56 -3.60
C GLU A 792 -23.84 -16.76 -2.70
N GLU A 793 -24.41 -15.70 -3.26
CA GLU A 793 -25.38 -14.81 -2.60
C GLU A 793 -26.58 -15.57 -2.03
N TYR A 794 -27.14 -16.52 -2.79
CA TYR A 794 -28.32 -17.28 -2.37
C TYR A 794 -28.01 -18.25 -1.24
N PHE A 795 -26.83 -18.90 -1.30
CA PHE A 795 -26.41 -19.83 -0.26
C PHE A 795 -26.14 -19.10 1.06
N ILE A 796 -25.47 -17.95 1.01
CA ILE A 796 -25.21 -17.10 2.19
C ILE A 796 -26.52 -16.69 2.85
N GLU A 797 -27.51 -16.22 2.09
CA GLU A 797 -28.79 -15.79 2.65
C GLU A 797 -29.60 -16.97 3.22
N LEU A 798 -29.61 -18.13 2.57
CA LEU A 798 -30.21 -19.34 3.11
C LEU A 798 -29.52 -19.81 4.40
N ALA A 799 -28.19 -19.77 4.44
CA ALA A 799 -27.42 -20.08 5.64
C ALA A 799 -27.71 -19.08 6.78
N GLN A 800 -27.97 -17.80 6.47
CA GLN A 800 -28.45 -16.82 7.45
C GLN A 800 -29.85 -17.12 7.97
N ASN A 801 -30.73 -17.67 7.13
CA ASN A 801 -32.11 -18.01 7.48
C ASN A 801 -32.21 -19.33 8.27
N TYR A 802 -31.34 -20.30 7.99
CA TYR A 802 -31.26 -21.60 8.67
C TYR A 802 -30.00 -21.74 9.53
N PHE A 803 -29.60 -20.65 10.16
CA PHE A 803 -28.30 -20.52 10.81
C PHE A 803 -27.98 -21.60 11.86
N ASP A 804 -28.92 -21.94 12.74
CA ASP A 804 -28.72 -23.03 13.72
C ASP A 804 -28.45 -24.39 13.06
N VAL A 805 -29.08 -24.64 11.91
CA VAL A 805 -28.90 -25.87 11.14
C VAL A 805 -27.57 -25.84 10.41
N PHE A 806 -27.19 -24.70 9.85
CA PHE A 806 -25.88 -24.50 9.23
C PHE A 806 -24.74 -24.78 10.22
N VAL A 807 -24.82 -24.25 11.45
CA VAL A 807 -23.85 -24.51 12.52
C VAL A 807 -23.76 -26.00 12.85
N LYS A 808 -24.91 -26.66 13.02
CA LYS A 808 -24.95 -28.12 13.28
C LYS A 808 -24.32 -28.92 12.15
N LEU A 809 -24.68 -28.63 10.90
CA LEU A 809 -24.15 -29.34 9.74
C LEU A 809 -22.66 -29.09 9.54
N THR A 810 -22.17 -27.90 9.89
CA THR A 810 -20.73 -27.61 9.93
C THR A 810 -20.02 -28.52 10.93
N ILE A 811 -20.55 -28.68 12.14
CA ILE A 811 -19.98 -29.61 13.14
C ILE A 811 -20.01 -31.05 12.63
N ASP A 812 -21.17 -31.51 12.14
CA ASP A 812 -21.34 -32.85 11.57
C ASP A 812 -20.30 -33.10 10.46
N SER A 813 -20.02 -32.11 9.60
CA SER A 813 -19.07 -32.27 8.50
C SER A 813 -17.62 -32.41 8.97
N ILE A 814 -17.23 -31.68 10.01
CA ILE A 814 -15.91 -31.79 10.63
C ILE A 814 -15.77 -33.16 11.30
N GLU A 815 -16.77 -33.57 12.07
CA GLU A 815 -16.77 -34.85 12.79
C GLU A 815 -16.65 -36.02 11.83
N LEU A 816 -17.50 -36.06 10.80
CA LEU A 816 -17.50 -37.13 9.81
C LEU A 816 -16.20 -37.15 9.00
N SER A 817 -15.66 -35.99 8.64
CA SER A 817 -14.37 -35.92 7.95
C SER A 817 -13.25 -36.55 8.77
N LEU A 818 -13.19 -36.26 10.07
CA LEU A 818 -12.16 -36.81 10.95
C LEU A 818 -12.33 -38.31 11.11
N ILE A 819 -13.56 -38.79 11.35
CA ILE A 819 -13.85 -40.23 11.49
C ILE A 819 -13.46 -41.00 10.22
N GLN A 820 -13.89 -40.52 9.05
CA GLN A 820 -13.65 -41.21 7.78
C GLN A 820 -12.19 -41.17 7.32
N SER A 821 -11.41 -40.16 7.72
CA SER A 821 -9.99 -40.03 7.37
C SER A 821 -9.03 -40.63 8.40
N GLU A 822 -9.54 -41.30 9.43
CA GLU A 822 -8.74 -41.72 10.60
C GLU A 822 -7.97 -40.54 11.24
N ASN A 823 -8.65 -39.39 11.37
CA ASN A 823 -8.16 -38.14 11.94
C ASN A 823 -7.07 -37.41 11.12
N LYS A 824 -6.93 -37.72 9.83
CA LYS A 824 -5.87 -37.14 8.97
C LYS A 824 -6.34 -35.94 8.13
N ASN A 825 -7.64 -35.83 7.85
CA ASN A 825 -8.17 -34.83 6.94
C ASN A 825 -9.53 -34.26 7.39
N ILE A 826 -9.80 -33.04 6.97
CA ILE A 826 -11.03 -32.26 7.12
C ILE A 826 -11.31 -31.61 5.76
N GLY A 827 -12.08 -32.33 4.93
CA GLY A 827 -12.35 -31.95 3.54
C GLY A 827 -12.99 -30.57 3.43
N ASP A 828 -12.61 -29.78 2.42
CA ASP A 828 -13.24 -28.50 2.00
C ASP A 828 -13.59 -27.42 3.08
N ILE A 829 -13.02 -27.51 4.29
CA ILE A 829 -13.34 -26.60 5.41
C ILE A 829 -13.08 -25.11 5.13
N ASN A 830 -12.20 -24.80 4.18
CA ASN A 830 -11.90 -23.42 3.76
C ASN A 830 -13.11 -22.73 3.14
N LYS A 831 -13.92 -23.45 2.36
CA LYS A 831 -15.15 -22.91 1.75
C LYS A 831 -16.19 -22.58 2.80
N LEU A 832 -16.29 -23.40 3.86
CA LEU A 832 -17.15 -23.10 5.00
C LEU A 832 -16.70 -21.83 5.74
N ILE A 833 -15.39 -21.63 5.92
CA ILE A 833 -14.85 -20.41 6.55
C ILE A 833 -15.19 -19.16 5.74
N GLU A 834 -15.11 -19.23 4.41
CA GLU A 834 -15.51 -18.13 3.53
C GLU A 834 -16.98 -17.76 3.70
N VAL A 835 -17.88 -18.76 3.74
CA VAL A 835 -19.31 -18.54 4.00
C VAL A 835 -19.54 -17.97 5.40
N ILE A 836 -18.85 -18.51 6.42
CA ILE A 836 -18.89 -18.02 7.80
C ILE A 836 -18.54 -16.52 7.87
N LYS A 837 -17.48 -16.10 7.17
CA LYS A 837 -17.05 -14.69 7.15
C LYS A 837 -18.04 -13.75 6.46
N LYS A 838 -18.87 -14.24 5.54
CA LYS A 838 -19.81 -13.44 4.73
C LYS A 838 -21.23 -13.34 5.34
N ILE A 839 -21.54 -14.09 6.39
CA ILE A 839 -22.88 -14.07 7.02
C ILE A 839 -22.94 -12.96 8.08
N GLU A 840 -23.83 -11.96 7.89
CA GLU A 840 -23.97 -10.78 8.78
C GLU A 840 -24.46 -11.11 10.21
N LYS A 841 -25.07 -12.28 10.42
CA LYS A 841 -25.56 -12.76 11.74
C LYS A 841 -24.50 -13.47 12.60
N PHE A 842 -23.24 -13.50 12.19
CA PHE A 842 -22.16 -14.10 13.00
C PHE A 842 -21.84 -13.27 14.25
N ASP A 843 -22.55 -13.53 15.35
CA ASP A 843 -22.15 -13.05 16.67
C ASP A 843 -21.24 -14.07 17.39
N LYS A 844 -20.43 -13.61 18.36
CA LYS A 844 -19.53 -14.48 19.15
C LYS A 844 -20.28 -15.63 19.85
N SER A 845 -21.58 -15.48 20.14
CA SER A 845 -22.42 -16.51 20.78
C SER A 845 -22.74 -17.69 19.86
N SER A 846 -22.85 -17.44 18.56
CA SER A 846 -23.18 -18.43 17.53
C SER A 846 -22.04 -19.40 17.23
N LEU A 847 -20.80 -18.92 17.36
CA LEU A 847 -19.60 -19.74 17.19
C LEU A 847 -19.30 -20.63 18.39
N VAL A 848 -19.94 -20.38 19.54
CA VAL A 848 -19.69 -21.13 20.78
C VAL A 848 -19.84 -22.62 20.56
N LEU A 849 -20.83 -23.09 19.81
CA LEU A 849 -21.03 -24.53 19.59
C LEU A 849 -19.94 -25.15 18.71
N ILE A 850 -19.50 -24.47 17.65
CA ILE A 850 -18.40 -24.95 16.80
C ILE A 850 -17.10 -24.92 17.60
N ILE A 851 -16.85 -23.84 18.32
CA ILE A 851 -15.65 -23.66 19.14
C ILE A 851 -15.63 -24.68 20.29
N GLU A 852 -16.73 -24.91 20.99
CA GLU A 852 -16.88 -25.94 22.02
C GLU A 852 -16.57 -27.33 21.45
N TYR A 853 -17.11 -27.66 20.27
CA TYR A 853 -16.78 -28.91 19.59
C TYR A 853 -15.28 -29.01 19.28
N LEU A 854 -14.69 -27.97 18.66
CA LEU A 854 -13.26 -27.93 18.34
C LEU A 854 -12.38 -28.00 19.59
N THR A 855 -12.81 -27.43 20.72
CA THR A 855 -12.09 -27.53 22.00
C THR A 855 -12.11 -28.95 22.58
N GLY A 856 -13.11 -29.74 22.22
CA GLY A 856 -13.23 -31.15 22.61
C GLY A 856 -12.38 -32.10 21.78
N ILE A 857 -11.84 -31.65 20.62
CA ILE A 857 -10.99 -32.49 19.77
C ILE A 857 -9.64 -32.75 20.48
N PRO A 858 -9.20 -34.02 20.62
CA PRO A 858 -7.90 -34.36 21.19
C PRO A 858 -6.72 -33.64 20.51
N LYS A 859 -5.74 -33.19 21.30
CA LYS A 859 -4.58 -32.43 20.81
C LYS A 859 -3.75 -33.22 19.79
N GLU A 860 -3.75 -34.54 19.89
CA GLU A 860 -3.11 -35.46 18.96
C GLU A 860 -3.66 -35.35 17.54
N ILE A 861 -4.96 -35.05 17.39
CA ILE A 861 -5.60 -34.89 16.08
C ILE A 861 -5.08 -33.62 15.40
N PHE A 862 -5.00 -32.50 16.12
CA PHE A 862 -4.45 -31.24 15.56
C PHE A 862 -3.04 -31.43 14.99
N LYS A 863 -2.21 -32.25 15.65
CA LYS A 863 -0.86 -32.56 15.19
C LYS A 863 -0.82 -33.46 13.94
N GLN A 864 -1.80 -34.33 13.78
CA GLN A 864 -1.90 -35.28 12.65
C GLN A 864 -2.45 -34.67 11.37
N LEU A 865 -3.18 -33.54 11.47
CA LEU A 865 -3.75 -32.83 10.33
C LEU A 865 -2.69 -32.20 9.43
N GLU A 866 -2.95 -32.12 8.13
CA GLU A 866 -2.15 -31.33 7.19
C GLU A 866 -2.11 -29.84 7.58
N SER A 867 -0.98 -29.17 7.32
CA SER A 867 -0.73 -27.78 7.76
C SER A 867 -1.84 -26.80 7.34
N GLN A 868 -2.25 -26.80 6.07
CA GLN A 868 -3.32 -25.92 5.58
C GLN A 868 -4.66 -26.18 6.31
N LYS A 869 -5.00 -27.44 6.54
CA LYS A 869 -6.25 -27.85 7.21
C LYS A 869 -6.29 -27.44 8.67
N ARG A 870 -5.15 -27.56 9.33
CA ARG A 870 -4.96 -27.16 10.71
C ARG A 870 -5.07 -25.65 10.90
N VAL A 871 -4.49 -24.86 10.00
CA VAL A 871 -4.61 -23.39 10.01
C VAL A 871 -6.08 -22.97 9.99
N TYR A 872 -6.92 -23.63 9.17
CA TYR A 872 -8.35 -23.33 9.12
C TYR A 872 -9.09 -23.61 10.44
N LEU A 873 -8.79 -24.71 11.15
CA LEU A 873 -9.38 -24.94 12.48
C LEU A 873 -8.91 -23.94 13.52
N ILE A 874 -7.63 -23.58 13.46
CA ILE A 874 -7.03 -22.56 14.34
C ILE A 874 -7.70 -21.21 14.09
N GLU A 875 -7.95 -20.85 12.83
CA GLU A 875 -8.65 -19.62 12.45
C GLU A 875 -10.05 -19.55 13.07
N ILE A 876 -10.80 -20.66 13.09
CA ILE A 876 -12.12 -20.73 13.76
C ILE A 876 -11.98 -20.58 15.28
N LEU A 877 -11.03 -21.28 15.91
CA LEU A 877 -10.76 -21.15 17.35
C LEU A 877 -10.35 -19.71 17.72
N SER A 878 -9.65 -19.02 16.82
CA SER A 878 -9.20 -17.64 17.01
C SER A 878 -10.31 -16.60 17.01
N LEU A 879 -11.53 -16.96 16.61
CA LEU A 879 -12.68 -16.06 16.68
C LEU A 879 -13.16 -15.83 18.13
N ASP A 880 -12.82 -16.71 19.08
CA ASP A 880 -13.08 -16.53 20.51
C ASP A 880 -11.78 -16.31 21.30
N GLU A 881 -11.65 -15.12 21.87
CA GLU A 881 -10.48 -14.72 22.67
C GLU A 881 -10.20 -15.64 23.86
N LYS A 882 -11.22 -16.34 24.38
CA LYS A 882 -11.05 -17.31 25.48
C LYS A 882 -10.19 -18.51 25.06
N GLN A 883 -10.12 -18.82 23.77
CA GLN A 883 -9.37 -19.97 23.24
C GLN A 883 -7.88 -19.71 23.12
N PHE A 884 -7.41 -18.50 23.44
CA PHE A 884 -6.00 -18.16 23.41
C PHE A 884 -5.12 -19.17 24.15
N ASN A 885 -5.53 -19.62 25.35
CA ASN A 885 -4.74 -20.58 26.11
C ASN A 885 -4.77 -21.98 25.49
N LEU A 886 -5.90 -22.40 24.90
CA LEU A 886 -6.00 -23.67 24.21
C LEU A 886 -5.07 -23.71 22.98
N ILE A 887 -5.12 -22.69 22.12
CA ILE A 887 -4.23 -22.58 20.94
C ILE A 887 -2.77 -22.53 21.38
N TYR A 888 -2.47 -21.82 22.48
CA TYR A 888 -1.12 -21.76 23.03
C TYR A 888 -0.65 -23.14 23.54
N ASP A 889 -1.52 -23.88 24.21
CA ASP A 889 -1.21 -25.24 24.67
C ASP A 889 -1.04 -26.22 23.50
N LEU A 890 -1.80 -26.05 22.42
CA LEU A 890 -1.62 -26.80 21.17
C LEU A 890 -0.27 -26.48 20.53
N MET A 891 0.12 -25.21 20.48
CA MET A 891 1.43 -24.77 20.00
C MET A 891 2.59 -25.36 20.82
N GLN A 892 2.43 -25.44 22.15
CA GLN A 892 3.44 -26.06 23.03
C GLN A 892 3.51 -27.58 22.85
N PHE A 893 2.38 -28.22 22.55
CA PHE A 893 2.31 -29.67 22.29
C PHE A 893 2.89 -30.04 20.92
N ASP A 894 2.70 -29.19 19.91
CA ASP A 894 3.10 -29.41 18.53
C ASP A 894 4.15 -28.41 18.05
N THR A 895 5.35 -28.58 18.60
CA THR A 895 6.49 -27.70 18.35
C THR A 895 7.00 -27.72 16.91
N GLU A 896 6.65 -28.73 16.12
CA GLU A 896 7.12 -28.85 14.73
C GLU A 896 6.38 -27.88 13.79
N ASN A 897 5.15 -27.53 14.14
CA ASN A 897 4.25 -26.73 13.33
C ASN A 897 3.81 -25.45 14.06
N MET A 898 4.68 -24.90 14.93
CA MET A 898 4.38 -23.73 15.74
C MET A 898 3.89 -22.52 14.94
N SER A 899 4.30 -22.39 13.66
CA SER A 899 3.93 -21.28 12.78
C SER A 899 2.42 -21.17 12.64
N ASP A 900 1.77 -22.32 12.47
CA ASP A 900 0.35 -22.43 12.16
C ASP A 900 -0.49 -21.98 13.36
N TYR A 901 -0.04 -22.32 14.58
CA TYR A 901 -0.69 -21.90 15.83
C TYR A 901 -0.37 -20.46 16.23
N LEU A 902 0.82 -19.95 15.91
CA LEU A 902 1.19 -18.57 16.21
C LEU A 902 0.30 -17.58 15.45
N GLU A 903 -0.02 -17.85 14.19
CA GLU A 903 -0.92 -17.02 13.39
C GLU A 903 -2.28 -16.85 14.09
N GLY A 904 -2.85 -17.95 14.59
CA GLY A 904 -4.07 -17.92 15.39
C GLY A 904 -3.97 -17.17 16.73
N LEU A 905 -2.82 -17.26 17.41
CA LEU A 905 -2.59 -16.51 18.65
C LEU A 905 -2.47 -15.00 18.40
N LEU A 906 -1.81 -14.63 17.31
CA LEU A 906 -1.64 -13.24 16.90
C LEU A 906 -2.98 -12.61 16.50
N SER A 907 -3.87 -13.36 15.83
CA SER A 907 -5.20 -12.87 15.47
C SER A 907 -6.11 -12.64 16.69
N ILE A 908 -5.92 -13.40 17.78
CA ILE A 908 -6.63 -13.16 19.06
C ILE A 908 -6.05 -11.95 19.82
N ASN A 909 -4.76 -11.99 20.17
CA ASN A 909 -4.13 -10.95 20.99
C ASN A 909 -2.61 -10.95 20.78
N VAL A 910 -2.16 -10.06 19.90
CA VAL A 910 -0.75 -9.88 19.54
C VAL A 910 0.15 -9.74 20.76
N ASN A 911 -0.16 -8.81 21.67
CA ASN A 911 0.69 -8.52 22.83
C ASN A 911 0.82 -9.73 23.75
N LYS A 912 -0.28 -10.44 24.01
CA LYS A 912 -0.29 -11.64 24.85
C LYS A 912 0.44 -12.80 24.17
N ALA A 913 0.28 -12.96 22.85
CA ALA A 913 0.95 -13.98 22.02
C ALA A 913 2.45 -13.79 22.04
N LEU A 914 2.92 -12.59 21.70
CA LEU A 914 4.34 -12.25 21.68
C LEU A 914 4.97 -12.36 23.08
N ASN A 915 4.30 -11.88 24.13
CA ASN A 915 4.81 -11.99 25.50
C ASN A 915 4.96 -13.44 25.97
N LYS A 916 3.95 -14.29 25.75
CA LYS A 916 4.03 -15.71 26.11
C LYS A 916 5.03 -16.48 25.24
N PHE A 917 5.21 -16.10 23.98
CA PHE A 917 6.17 -16.73 23.10
C PHE A 917 7.61 -16.35 23.49
N MET A 918 7.84 -15.08 23.84
CA MET A 918 9.12 -14.55 24.35
C MET A 918 9.54 -15.17 25.68
N GLN A 919 8.59 -15.59 26.52
CA GLN A 919 8.87 -16.26 27.78
C GLN A 919 9.34 -17.71 27.62
N ASN A 920 8.94 -18.40 26.56
CA ASN A 920 9.20 -19.84 26.38
C ASN A 920 10.33 -20.18 25.40
N TYR A 921 10.75 -19.26 24.52
CA TYR A 921 11.77 -19.52 23.51
C TYR A 921 12.96 -18.56 23.63
N ASN A 922 14.18 -19.12 23.59
CA ASN A 922 15.42 -18.33 23.57
C ASN A 922 15.43 -17.36 22.36
N GLN A 923 15.90 -16.14 22.59
CA GLN A 923 15.85 -15.01 21.63
C GLN A 923 16.37 -15.35 20.21
N SER A 924 17.32 -16.28 20.05
CA SER A 924 17.85 -16.65 18.74
C SER A 924 16.89 -17.52 17.90
N LYS A 925 16.24 -18.52 18.51
CA LYS A 925 15.23 -19.35 17.83
C LYS A 925 13.96 -18.56 17.54
N PHE A 926 13.63 -17.61 18.41
CA PHE A 926 12.53 -16.65 18.21
C PHE A 926 12.73 -15.83 16.93
N TYR A 927 13.93 -15.29 16.71
CA TYR A 927 14.22 -14.47 15.54
C TYR A 927 14.20 -15.26 14.22
N GLU A 928 14.77 -16.46 14.19
CA GLU A 928 14.71 -17.33 13.00
C GLU A 928 13.28 -17.77 12.68
N PHE A 929 12.49 -18.08 13.71
CA PHE A 929 11.11 -18.51 13.57
C PHE A 929 10.18 -17.38 13.11
N LEU A 930 10.30 -16.17 13.68
CA LEU A 930 9.57 -15.00 13.21
C LEU A 930 9.92 -14.67 11.76
N LYS A 931 11.21 -14.73 11.38
CA LYS A 931 11.65 -14.51 9.99
C LYS A 931 11.04 -15.53 9.01
N LYS A 932 10.84 -16.77 9.44
CA LYS A 932 10.24 -17.85 8.63
C LYS A 932 8.70 -17.79 8.59
N THR A 933 8.07 -17.22 9.61
CA THR A 933 6.60 -17.13 9.74
C THR A 933 6.06 -15.85 9.09
N PHE A 934 6.78 -14.72 9.23
CA PHE A 934 6.43 -13.44 8.60
C PHE A 934 6.74 -13.38 7.09
N SER A 935 7.55 -14.29 6.56
CA SER A 935 7.74 -14.44 5.11
C SER A 935 6.61 -15.22 4.41
N LYS A 936 5.68 -15.84 5.17
CA LYS A 936 4.63 -16.70 4.63
C LYS A 936 3.18 -16.21 4.82
N THR A 937 2.95 -15.18 5.63
CA THR A 937 1.59 -14.78 6.05
C THR A 937 1.15 -13.48 5.39
N SER A 938 0.06 -13.53 4.62
CA SER A 938 -0.61 -12.38 4.00
C SER A 938 -1.36 -11.49 5.01
N PHE A 939 -1.51 -11.96 6.26
CA PHE A 939 -2.37 -11.37 7.29
C PHE A 939 -1.89 -10.02 7.85
N PHE A 940 -0.61 -9.67 7.71
CA PHE A 940 -0.06 -8.40 8.22
C PHE A 940 -0.04 -7.25 7.19
N ASN A 941 -0.58 -7.46 5.99
CA ASN A 941 -0.64 -6.43 4.95
C ASN A 941 -1.62 -5.27 5.24
N GLN A 942 -2.28 -5.23 6.41
CA GLN A 942 -3.24 -4.15 6.76
C GLN A 942 -3.05 -3.44 8.11
N LYS A 943 -2.03 -3.72 8.95
CA LYS A 943 -1.79 -2.92 10.16
C LYS A 943 -0.30 -2.68 10.44
N ARG A 944 0.14 -1.46 10.09
CA ARG A 944 1.50 -0.89 10.23
C ARG A 944 1.91 -0.50 11.67
N GLU A 945 1.14 -0.84 12.71
CA GLU A 945 1.32 -0.31 14.09
C GLU A 945 1.94 -1.31 15.11
N ILE A 946 2.42 -2.49 14.70
CA ILE A 946 3.25 -3.38 15.55
C ILE A 946 4.67 -3.35 15.03
#